data_AF-A0A7X6I8V6-F1
#
_entry.id   AF-A0A7X6I8V6-F1
#
_cell.length_a   1.000
_cell.length_b   1.000
_cell.length_c   1.000
_cell.angle_alpha   90.00
_cell.angle_beta   90.00
_cell.angle_gamma   90.00
#
_symmetry.space_group_name_H-M   'P 1'
#
loop_
_entity.id
_entity.type
_entity.pdbx_description
1 polymer ?
#
loop_
_entity_poly.entity_id
_entity_poly.type
_entity_poly.pdbx_seq_one_letter_code
_entity_poly.pdbx_strand_id
1 'polypeptide(L)'
;MVSGASHGLRCSWRSPRPSWCGERYLWRSAGCSSASNPAAWSEAMVRPTMPWMLRNLARRGMGRLRRELSVAIEKARCRIVPTFVLAGACQPADLPRRFAALADGSFLLRPTFGEEFARIIRRQATDALAHRFDLLGSGPVIVAYCARCQGLEGHRYHGCLPARADAWAAFDESRINARNRPEAKRIWDLVQPAYIRIDWQRDFKSGYRWHERTWHRDIGIAPLPGVDIKVPWELARCQHLPALALACHFARAGSPGFDAIDRYAAELRNQVLDFIANNPPGFGVNWACTMDVAIRAANLLVAHDIALSADVRFDDAFEAVFAGSIFAHGRHVVANLEWWPQHRGNHYLANIAGLLFIAAYLPHSEEVDAWLAFAAQELLVEVAYQFHDDGSNFEASTCYHRLSAEMVLWACALLEGLPPPKQAVLRCVHRYRTLPRLQPVPPLPEGPLIPEWVRQRLARMADFTRTMTRPDGLVVQFGDNDSGRFITLGNIEQVRCANSLAAAAWSLDHSSLVAGIEALLGVPSDPGGGRDPAAYLLRVLARADFSGTPVRAASTPFRQLGDESAFADCSARHGAAAARQRWTTRFTAAPPTAERAGLLTGLQCQAFPRMGCYVFRSPRLYLAIRCGEIGIAGLGAHAHCDQLGIELVIDGRTIVRDPGTYIYTPLPERRNAYRSAAAHHVPRVAGREPADLDRGIFDLRGAAEGECLYFGPLGFVGRHRGYGAWVYRQVALSESDVAVNDLAEGNLVLTDPTPVGLPFSPGYGRLQSPDMPRSP
;
A
#
# COMPACT_ATOMS: atom_id res chain seq x y z
N MET A 1 -1.58 -46.18 -30.87
CA MET A 1 -0.44 -46.39 -31.78
C MET A 1 -0.54 -45.37 -32.91
N VAL A 2 0.62 -44.89 -33.39
CA VAL A 2 0.82 -43.89 -34.48
C VAL A 2 0.50 -42.45 -34.03
N SER A 3 1.45 -41.64 -33.55
CA SER A 3 2.66 -41.03 -34.15
C SER A 3 2.41 -39.80 -35.02
N GLY A 4 3.05 -38.68 -34.67
CA GLY A 4 3.58 -37.70 -35.64
C GLY A 4 2.85 -36.36 -35.72
N ALA A 5 3.39 -35.33 -35.05
CA ALA A 5 3.89 -34.09 -35.68
C ALA A 5 4.11 -33.01 -34.60
N SER A 6 5.31 -33.01 -34.04
CA SER A 6 5.86 -31.91 -33.26
C SER A 6 6.16 -30.72 -34.19
N HIS A 7 5.34 -29.68 -34.13
CA HIS A 7 5.72 -28.34 -34.56
C HIS A 7 5.75 -27.44 -33.33
N GLY A 8 6.94 -27.36 -32.73
CA GLY A 8 7.25 -26.44 -31.64
C GLY A 8 7.29 -25.01 -32.16
N LEU A 9 6.14 -24.34 -32.12
CA LEU A 9 6.09 -22.88 -32.17
C LEU A 9 6.63 -22.35 -30.84
N ARG A 10 7.92 -22.00 -30.84
CA ARG A 10 8.53 -21.15 -29.81
C ARG A 10 7.86 -19.79 -29.88
N CYS A 11 6.74 -19.61 -29.17
CA CYS A 11 6.23 -18.29 -28.82
C CYS A 11 7.22 -17.66 -27.83
N SER A 12 8.18 -16.91 -28.35
CA SER A 12 9.03 -16.04 -27.55
C SER A 12 8.16 -14.92 -26.99
N TRP A 13 7.59 -15.14 -25.81
CA TRP A 13 7.01 -14.09 -24.98
C TRP A 13 8.13 -13.19 -24.49
N ARG A 14 8.64 -12.31 -25.37
CA ARG A 14 9.30 -11.08 -24.95
C ARG A 14 8.19 -10.17 -24.45
N SER A 15 7.85 -10.32 -23.16
CA SER A 15 7.13 -9.30 -22.42
C SER A 15 7.80 -7.94 -22.73
N PRO A 16 7.05 -6.92 -23.18
CA PRO A 16 7.60 -5.58 -23.26
C PRO A 16 7.89 -5.16 -21.83
N ARG A 17 9.16 -5.29 -21.43
CA ARG A 17 9.68 -4.75 -20.18
C ARG A 17 9.20 -3.31 -20.09
N PRO A 18 8.42 -2.93 -19.08
CA PRO A 18 8.03 -1.56 -19.01
C PRO A 18 9.26 -0.81 -18.44
N SER A 19 9.97 -0.14 -19.35
CA SER A 19 11.09 0.71 -19.02
C SER A 19 10.53 2.01 -18.44
N TRP A 20 10.23 2.00 -17.14
CA TRP A 20 9.78 3.16 -16.40
C TRP A 20 10.99 3.97 -15.94
N CYS A 21 11.05 5.29 -16.24
CA CYS A 21 12.03 6.37 -15.85
C CYS A 21 12.51 7.18 -17.07
N GLY A 22 12.46 8.51 -17.16
CA GLY A 22 12.14 9.65 -16.30
C GLY A 22 12.76 10.90 -16.98
N GLU A 23 12.05 12.02 -17.15
CA GLU A 23 12.63 13.27 -17.73
C GLU A 23 11.97 14.56 -17.21
N ARG A 24 12.73 15.66 -17.30
CA ARG A 24 12.62 16.93 -16.58
C ARG A 24 11.62 17.92 -17.18
N TYR A 25 10.92 18.66 -16.33
CA TYR A 25 10.42 20.01 -16.66
C TYR A 25 11.01 21.03 -15.67
N LEU A 26 11.76 21.98 -16.21
CA LEU A 26 12.23 23.18 -15.51
C LEU A 26 11.06 24.16 -15.43
N TRP A 27 10.45 24.31 -14.25
CA TRP A 27 9.67 25.51 -13.95
C TRP A 27 10.60 26.52 -13.29
N ARG A 28 10.90 27.60 -14.01
CA ARG A 28 11.40 28.82 -13.38
C ARG A 28 10.22 29.42 -12.62
N SER A 29 10.40 29.61 -11.32
CA SER A 29 9.53 30.44 -10.49
C SER A 29 9.51 31.86 -11.07
N ALA A 30 8.43 32.23 -11.75
CA ALA A 30 8.05 33.63 -11.87
C ALA A 30 7.43 34.03 -10.53
N GLY A 31 7.97 35.09 -9.94
CA GLY A 31 7.57 35.58 -8.62
C GLY A 31 6.07 35.83 -8.54
N CYS A 32 5.52 35.50 -7.38
CA CYS A 32 4.18 35.87 -6.99
C CYS A 32 4.13 37.41 -6.82
N SER A 33 3.50 38.10 -7.76
CA SER A 33 2.95 39.44 -7.53
C SER A 33 1.51 39.43 -7.98
N SER A 34 0.63 39.72 -7.02
CA SER A 34 -0.79 40.02 -7.13
C SER A 34 -1.25 40.54 -8.50
N ALA A 35 -2.15 39.81 -9.17
CA ALA A 35 -3.24 40.40 -9.96
C ALA A 35 -4.23 39.32 -10.42
N SER A 36 -5.48 39.55 -10.09
CA SER A 36 -6.70 38.89 -10.56
C SER A 36 -6.99 39.21 -12.04
N ASN A 37 -6.96 38.21 -12.95
CA ASN A 37 -7.80 38.19 -14.16
C ASN A 37 -7.77 36.82 -14.89
N PRO A 38 -8.89 36.08 -15.05
CA PRO A 38 -8.94 34.84 -15.82
C PRO A 38 -9.39 35.10 -17.26
N ALA A 39 -8.50 35.67 -18.10
CA ALA A 39 -8.75 35.84 -19.54
C ALA A 39 -7.43 35.94 -20.33
N ALA A 40 -6.57 34.92 -20.28
CA ALA A 40 -5.34 34.85 -21.10
C ALA A 40 -4.82 33.42 -21.31
N TRP A 41 -5.69 32.42 -21.45
CA TRP A 41 -5.32 31.04 -21.82
C TRP A 41 -6.00 30.62 -23.12
N SER A 42 -5.70 31.33 -24.20
CA SER A 42 -5.88 30.84 -25.56
C SER A 42 -4.79 31.45 -26.44
N GLU A 43 -4.13 30.60 -27.24
CA GLU A 43 -3.06 30.91 -28.22
C GLU A 43 -1.61 30.85 -27.71
N ALA A 44 -1.06 29.62 -27.64
CA ALA A 44 0.35 29.34 -28.01
C ALA A 44 0.60 27.83 -28.20
N MET A 45 -0.05 27.18 -29.18
CA MET A 45 0.42 25.88 -29.69
C MET A 45 1.49 26.11 -30.75
N VAL A 46 2.74 26.34 -30.32
CA VAL A 46 3.89 26.29 -31.21
C VAL A 46 4.16 24.81 -31.55
N ARG A 47 3.87 24.40 -32.79
CA ARG A 47 4.23 23.06 -33.30
C ARG A 47 5.75 22.88 -33.19
N PRO A 48 6.26 21.77 -32.59
CA PRO A 48 7.70 21.60 -32.43
C PRO A 48 8.38 21.44 -33.80
N THR A 49 9.46 22.18 -34.04
CA THR A 49 10.21 22.09 -35.29
C THR A 49 10.99 20.77 -35.36
N MET A 50 11.15 20.21 -36.57
CA MET A 50 11.87 18.95 -36.82
C MET A 50 13.29 18.89 -36.20
N PRO A 51 14.10 19.98 -36.17
CA PRO A 51 15.39 20.01 -35.46
C PRO A 51 15.26 19.88 -33.94
N TRP A 52 14.20 20.41 -33.33
CA TRP A 52 13.92 20.24 -31.90
C TRP A 52 13.54 18.80 -31.57
N MET A 53 12.72 18.16 -32.41
CA MET A 53 12.35 16.75 -32.26
C MET A 53 13.57 15.83 -32.37
N LEU A 54 14.44 16.03 -33.37
CA LEU A 54 15.68 15.26 -33.55
C LEU A 54 16.66 15.44 -32.39
N ARG A 55 16.84 16.67 -31.88
CA ARG A 55 17.67 16.94 -30.69
C ARG A 55 17.11 16.28 -29.44
N ASN A 56 15.79 16.26 -29.25
CA ASN A 56 15.16 15.57 -28.13
C ASN A 56 15.26 14.04 -28.24
N LEU A 57 15.08 13.48 -29.44
CA LEU A 57 15.29 12.05 -29.69
C LEU A 57 16.74 11.65 -29.40
N ALA A 58 17.71 12.43 -29.88
CA ALA A 58 19.13 12.18 -29.62
C ALA A 58 19.48 12.31 -28.12
N ARG A 59 18.94 13.31 -27.42
CA ARG A 59 19.10 13.46 -25.95
C ARG A 59 18.49 12.29 -25.18
N ARG A 60 17.29 11.85 -25.54
CA ARG A 60 16.62 10.69 -24.95
C ARG A 60 17.40 9.40 -25.20
N GLY A 61 17.88 9.21 -26.43
CA GLY A 61 18.74 8.08 -26.80
C GLY A 61 20.03 8.04 -25.99
N MET A 62 20.73 9.18 -25.86
CA MET A 62 21.96 9.30 -25.08
C MET A 62 21.73 9.13 -23.57
N GLY A 63 20.62 9.66 -23.04
CA GLY A 63 20.22 9.46 -21.65
C GLY A 63 19.91 8.01 -21.34
N ARG A 64 19.21 7.31 -22.25
CA ARG A 64 18.95 5.88 -22.15
C ARG A 64 20.26 5.06 -22.17
N LEU A 65 21.15 5.34 -23.13
CA LEU A 65 22.44 4.66 -23.24
C LEU A 65 23.29 4.85 -21.97
N ARG A 66 23.37 6.07 -21.42
CA ARG A 66 24.08 6.34 -20.16
C ARG A 66 23.51 5.52 -19.00
N ARG A 67 22.18 5.41 -18.89
CA ARG A 67 21.54 4.59 -17.85
C ARG A 67 21.84 3.11 -18.04
N GLU A 68 21.66 2.57 -19.25
CA GLU A 68 21.96 1.17 -19.54
C GLU A 68 23.43 0.84 -19.27
N LEU A 69 24.35 1.76 -19.58
CA LEU A 69 25.76 1.63 -19.23
C LEU A 69 25.99 1.66 -17.71
N SER A 70 25.39 2.60 -16.97
CA SER A 70 25.50 2.66 -15.50
C SER A 70 24.97 1.37 -14.85
N VAL A 71 23.82 0.87 -15.31
CA VAL A 71 23.20 -0.39 -14.88
C VAL A 71 24.14 -1.56 -15.15
N ALA A 72 24.76 -1.61 -16.34
CA ALA A 72 25.72 -2.66 -16.69
C ALA A 72 27.00 -2.59 -15.85
N ILE A 73 27.54 -1.39 -15.59
CA ILE A 73 28.70 -1.17 -14.72
C ILE A 73 28.39 -1.61 -13.29
N GLU A 74 27.23 -1.22 -12.76
CA GLU A 74 26.77 -1.60 -11.42
C GLU A 74 26.65 -3.12 -11.31
N LYS A 75 25.98 -3.77 -12.28
CA LYS A 75 25.87 -5.23 -12.35
C LYS A 75 27.22 -5.93 -12.38
N ALA A 76 28.15 -5.43 -13.20
CA ALA A 76 29.52 -5.97 -13.28
C ALA A 76 30.24 -5.81 -11.94
N ARG A 77 30.16 -4.62 -11.32
CA ARG A 77 30.73 -4.32 -10.01
C ARG A 77 30.19 -5.25 -8.93
N CYS A 78 28.87 -5.43 -8.83
CA CYS A 78 28.23 -6.30 -7.84
C CYS A 78 28.66 -7.77 -7.98
N ARG A 79 29.10 -8.21 -9.17
CA ARG A 79 29.58 -9.58 -9.40
C ARG A 79 31.04 -9.79 -9.03
N ILE A 80 31.83 -8.72 -8.93
CA ILE A 80 33.28 -8.81 -8.66
C ILE A 80 33.66 -8.27 -7.28
N VAL A 81 32.84 -7.40 -6.67
CA VAL A 81 33.03 -6.84 -5.34
C VAL A 81 31.96 -7.38 -4.37
N PRO A 82 32.30 -7.70 -3.10
CA PRO A 82 31.31 -7.99 -2.07
C PRO A 82 30.30 -6.84 -1.93
N THR A 83 29.04 -7.17 -1.70
CA THR A 83 27.96 -6.18 -1.57
C THR A 83 27.50 -5.98 -0.12
N PHE A 84 27.92 -6.84 0.81
CA PHE A 84 27.79 -6.57 2.25
C PHE A 84 28.61 -5.36 2.66
N VAL A 85 28.08 -4.61 3.63
CA VAL A 85 28.77 -3.48 4.26
C VAL A 85 29.38 -4.00 5.57
N LEU A 86 30.70 -3.85 5.71
CA LEU A 86 31.44 -4.37 6.87
C LEU A 86 31.31 -3.47 8.11
N ALA A 87 31.42 -4.10 9.27
CA ALA A 87 31.23 -3.55 10.62
C ALA A 87 31.93 -2.22 10.93
N GLY A 88 33.04 -1.88 10.25
CA GLY A 88 33.77 -0.63 10.48
C GLY A 88 33.03 0.64 10.05
N ALA A 89 31.90 0.53 9.34
CA ALA A 89 31.16 1.70 8.82
C ALA A 89 30.14 2.29 9.81
N CYS A 90 29.78 1.57 10.89
CA CYS A 90 28.71 1.98 11.81
C CYS A 90 28.88 1.30 13.17
N GLN A 91 29.00 2.07 14.26
CA GLN A 91 29.15 1.50 15.61
C GLN A 91 27.78 1.13 16.21
N PRO A 92 27.59 -0.13 16.66
CA PRO A 92 26.38 -0.66 17.31
C PRO A 92 25.73 0.19 18.41
N ALA A 93 26.56 0.74 19.30
CA ALA A 93 26.11 1.38 20.54
C ALA A 93 25.39 2.71 20.34
N ASP A 94 25.35 3.22 19.10
CA ASP A 94 24.87 4.56 18.75
C ASP A 94 23.48 4.59 18.11
N LEU A 95 22.83 3.44 17.86
CA LEU A 95 21.45 3.45 17.34
C LEU A 95 20.50 4.05 18.39
N PRO A 96 19.72 5.09 18.05
CA PRO A 96 18.87 5.78 19.00
C PRO A 96 17.72 4.89 19.48
N ARG A 97 17.45 4.93 20.78
CA ARG A 97 16.30 4.26 21.41
C ARG A 97 15.07 5.16 21.35
N ARG A 98 14.26 5.04 20.31
CA ARG A 98 13.07 5.88 20.11
C ARG A 98 11.89 5.34 20.91
N PHE A 99 11.83 4.04 21.15
CA PHE A 99 10.81 3.40 21.99
C PHE A 99 11.23 3.27 23.46
N ALA A 100 12.22 4.03 23.93
CA ALA A 100 12.69 3.99 25.32
C ALA A 100 11.56 4.23 26.35
N ALA A 101 10.51 4.98 26.00
CA ALA A 101 9.36 5.20 26.88
C ALA A 101 8.52 3.94 27.15
N LEU A 102 8.71 2.86 26.38
CA LEU A 102 8.08 1.56 26.67
C LEU A 102 8.79 0.80 27.80
N ALA A 103 9.98 1.25 28.22
CA ALA A 103 10.81 0.49 29.15
C ALA A 103 10.18 0.28 30.53
N ASP A 104 9.31 1.18 30.98
CA ASP A 104 8.61 1.06 32.27
C ASP A 104 7.48 0.01 32.27
N GLY A 105 7.11 -0.53 31.10
CA GLY A 105 6.02 -1.50 30.95
C GLY A 105 4.62 -0.94 31.23
N SER A 106 4.47 0.36 31.50
CA SER A 106 3.20 1.01 31.85
C SER A 106 2.15 0.85 30.76
N PHE A 107 2.57 0.72 29.51
CA PHE A 107 1.68 0.49 28.38
C PHE A 107 0.92 -0.82 28.50
N LEU A 108 1.51 -1.87 29.09
CA LEU A 108 0.87 -3.18 29.28
C LEU A 108 -0.29 -3.13 30.28
N LEU A 109 -0.25 -2.18 31.22
CA LEU A 109 -1.27 -1.98 32.25
C LEU A 109 -2.45 -1.15 31.77
N ARG A 110 -2.41 -0.66 30.53
CA ARG A 110 -3.49 0.17 29.99
C ARG A 110 -4.75 -0.69 29.84
N PRO A 111 -5.87 -0.31 30.50
CA PRO A 111 -7.14 -1.04 30.42
C PRO A 111 -7.62 -1.26 28.99
N THR A 112 -7.15 -0.39 28.11
CA THR A 112 -7.54 -0.28 26.71
C THR A 112 -6.84 -1.28 25.80
N PHE A 113 -5.71 -1.90 26.20
CA PHE A 113 -5.06 -2.98 25.44
C PHE A 113 -5.59 -4.37 25.83
N GLY A 114 -6.09 -4.54 27.05
CA GLY A 114 -6.83 -5.74 27.49
C GLY A 114 -6.10 -7.09 27.29
N GLU A 115 -6.78 -8.19 27.63
CA GLU A 115 -6.28 -9.54 27.36
C GLU A 115 -6.21 -9.87 25.86
N GLU A 116 -7.00 -9.18 25.03
CA GLU A 116 -7.09 -9.47 23.60
C GLU A 116 -5.82 -9.09 22.84
N PHE A 117 -5.19 -7.95 23.17
CA PHE A 117 -3.92 -7.56 22.58
C PHE A 117 -2.83 -8.57 22.94
N ALA A 118 -2.73 -8.92 24.23
CA ALA A 118 -1.81 -9.95 24.71
C ALA A 118 -2.02 -11.29 23.98
N ARG A 119 -3.27 -11.73 23.80
CA ARG A 119 -3.63 -12.95 23.07
C ARG A 119 -3.12 -12.92 21.63
N ILE A 120 -3.21 -11.77 20.95
CA ILE A 120 -2.77 -11.63 19.55
C ILE A 120 -1.27 -11.62 19.45
N ILE A 121 -0.58 -10.83 20.28
CA ILE A 121 0.88 -10.80 20.30
C ILE A 121 1.41 -12.19 20.63
N ARG A 122 0.82 -12.90 21.59
CA ARG A 122 1.16 -14.30 21.89
C ARG A 122 0.98 -15.21 20.69
N ARG A 123 -0.14 -15.11 19.97
CA ARG A 123 -0.40 -15.92 18.76
C ARG A 123 0.62 -15.62 17.66
N GLN A 124 0.86 -14.35 17.36
CA GLN A 124 1.81 -13.91 16.35
C GLN A 124 3.24 -14.32 16.71
N ALA A 125 3.63 -14.21 17.97
CA ALA A 125 4.93 -14.68 18.45
C ALA A 125 5.07 -16.20 18.35
N THR A 126 4.00 -16.95 18.66
CA THR A 126 3.96 -18.41 18.49
C THR A 126 4.09 -18.80 17.02
N ASP A 127 3.39 -18.11 16.13
CA ASP A 127 3.45 -18.29 14.68
C ASP A 127 4.88 -17.97 14.17
N ALA A 128 5.48 -16.88 14.63
CA ALA A 128 6.84 -16.48 14.29
C ALA A 128 7.89 -17.50 14.77
N LEU A 129 7.80 -17.99 16.01
CA LEU A 129 8.68 -19.04 16.56
C LEU A 129 8.60 -20.36 15.77
N ALA A 130 7.45 -20.63 15.14
CA ALA A 130 7.21 -21.82 14.34
C ALA A 130 7.46 -21.61 12.83
N HIS A 131 7.94 -20.42 12.42
CA HIS A 131 8.06 -20.00 11.01
C HIS A 131 6.77 -20.24 10.20
N ARG A 132 5.63 -20.05 10.87
CA ARG A 132 4.29 -20.29 10.32
C ARG A 132 3.68 -18.96 9.92
N PHE A 133 3.41 -18.79 8.63
CA PHE A 133 2.90 -17.56 8.06
C PHE A 133 1.58 -17.81 7.34
N ASP A 134 0.62 -16.92 7.54
CA ASP A 134 -0.56 -16.79 6.67
C ASP A 134 -0.38 -15.47 5.94
N LEU A 135 -0.05 -15.49 4.64
CA LEU A 135 0.14 -14.27 3.86
C LEU A 135 -0.55 -14.45 2.52
N LEU A 136 -1.18 -13.38 2.03
CA LEU A 136 -1.76 -13.33 0.69
C LEU A 136 -2.70 -14.52 0.39
N GLY A 137 -3.49 -14.94 1.39
CA GLY A 137 -4.44 -16.04 1.29
C GLY A 137 -3.82 -17.45 1.21
N SER A 138 -2.57 -17.62 1.65
CA SER A 138 -1.95 -18.95 1.74
C SER A 138 -2.60 -19.87 2.77
N GLY A 139 -3.28 -19.29 3.77
CA GLY A 139 -3.53 -19.99 5.03
C GLY A 139 -2.23 -20.19 5.82
N PRO A 140 -2.28 -20.73 7.05
CA PRO A 140 -1.09 -20.94 7.85
C PRO A 140 -0.16 -21.99 7.23
N VAL A 141 1.03 -21.58 6.80
CA VAL A 141 2.04 -22.41 6.15
C VAL A 141 3.36 -22.26 6.87
N ILE A 142 4.02 -23.38 7.17
CA ILE A 142 5.42 -23.36 7.64
C ILE A 142 6.31 -23.09 6.44
N VAL A 143 7.07 -22.00 6.49
CA VAL A 143 7.98 -21.60 5.42
C VAL A 143 9.37 -22.10 5.72
N ALA A 144 9.72 -23.23 5.11
CA ALA A 144 11.04 -23.83 5.19
C ALA A 144 11.46 -24.41 3.83
N TYR A 145 12.75 -24.69 3.70
CA TYR A 145 13.29 -25.37 2.54
C TYR A 145 12.58 -26.73 2.34
N CYS A 146 12.13 -26.98 1.11
CA CYS A 146 11.37 -28.18 0.72
C CYS A 146 10.04 -28.44 1.46
N ALA A 147 9.49 -27.44 2.18
CA ALA A 147 8.12 -27.52 2.69
C ALA A 147 7.12 -27.81 1.56
N ARG A 148 6.08 -28.60 1.85
CA ARG A 148 5.00 -28.85 0.87
C ARG A 148 4.20 -27.56 0.67
N CYS A 149 3.85 -27.27 -0.59
CA CYS A 149 3.03 -26.11 -0.97
C CYS A 149 1.68 -26.59 -1.48
N GLN A 150 0.63 -25.80 -1.29
CA GLN A 150 -0.72 -26.15 -1.72
C GLN A 150 -0.96 -25.90 -3.22
N GLY A 151 -0.19 -25.00 -3.83
CA GLY A 151 -0.46 -24.49 -5.16
C GLY A 151 -1.46 -23.32 -5.13
N LEU A 152 -1.61 -22.64 -6.27
CA LEU A 152 -2.60 -21.59 -6.49
C LEU A 152 -3.45 -21.96 -7.71
N GLU A 153 -4.76 -22.12 -7.53
CA GLU A 153 -5.71 -22.57 -8.57
C GLU A 153 -5.19 -23.76 -9.43
N GLY A 154 -4.62 -24.78 -8.79
CA GLY A 154 -4.09 -25.96 -9.48
C GLY A 154 -2.66 -25.84 -9.99
N HIS A 155 -2.05 -24.65 -9.96
CA HIS A 155 -0.64 -24.47 -10.28
C HIS A 155 0.25 -24.77 -9.08
N ARG A 156 1.05 -25.84 -9.17
CA ARG A 156 1.99 -26.26 -8.14
C ARG A 156 3.34 -26.63 -8.77
N TYR A 157 4.41 -26.08 -8.23
CA TYR A 157 5.78 -26.27 -8.69
C TYR A 157 6.59 -27.03 -7.63
N HIS A 158 7.14 -28.17 -8.02
CA HIS A 158 8.03 -28.96 -7.16
C HIS A 158 9.46 -28.42 -7.30
N GLY A 159 9.80 -27.41 -6.51
CA GLY A 159 11.14 -26.82 -6.49
C GLY A 159 12.23 -27.68 -5.82
N CYS A 160 11.97 -28.93 -5.40
CA CYS A 160 12.99 -29.77 -4.73
C CYS A 160 13.17 -31.14 -5.42
N LEU A 161 14.40 -31.42 -5.86
CA LEU A 161 15.00 -32.76 -6.06
C LEU A 161 16.17 -32.92 -5.05
N PRO A 162 16.46 -34.12 -4.51
CA PRO A 162 15.67 -34.92 -3.58
C PRO A 162 16.12 -34.77 -2.10
N ALA A 163 15.35 -35.41 -1.22
CA ALA A 163 15.35 -35.35 0.23
C ALA A 163 16.60 -35.91 0.94
N ARG A 164 17.19 -35.07 1.81
CA ARG A 164 17.88 -35.51 3.03
C ARG A 164 17.55 -34.52 4.16
N ALA A 165 16.70 -34.92 5.10
CA ALA A 165 16.14 -34.06 6.16
C ALA A 165 17.20 -33.32 7.00
N ASP A 166 18.40 -33.89 7.08
CA ASP A 166 19.61 -33.42 7.75
C ASP A 166 20.42 -32.38 6.95
N ALA A 167 20.28 -32.33 5.62
CA ALA A 167 21.04 -31.40 4.76
C ALA A 167 20.49 -29.97 4.74
N TRP A 168 19.26 -29.73 5.24
CA TRP A 168 18.54 -28.46 5.03
C TRP A 168 18.62 -27.46 6.19
N ALA A 169 19.04 -27.90 7.39
CA ALA A 169 19.40 -27.01 8.48
C ALA A 169 20.74 -26.30 8.22
N ALA A 170 21.63 -26.93 7.45
CA ALA A 170 22.95 -26.38 7.13
C ALA A 170 22.85 -25.28 6.07
N PHE A 171 23.66 -24.25 6.21
CA PHE A 171 23.81 -23.19 5.20
C PHE A 171 24.43 -23.70 3.92
N ASP A 172 23.81 -23.38 2.80
CA ASP A 172 24.28 -23.79 1.47
C ASP A 172 25.03 -22.63 0.79
N GLU A 173 26.33 -22.57 1.04
CA GLU A 173 27.25 -21.61 0.40
C GLU A 173 27.22 -21.69 -1.14
N SER A 174 26.78 -22.82 -1.70
CA SER A 174 26.61 -23.00 -3.14
C SER A 174 25.38 -22.29 -3.69
N ARG A 175 24.57 -21.63 -2.86
CA ARG A 175 23.50 -20.71 -3.30
C ARG A 175 23.93 -19.26 -3.32
N ILE A 176 24.94 -18.88 -2.55
CA ILE A 176 25.45 -17.52 -2.54
C ILE A 176 26.43 -17.31 -3.70
N ASN A 177 26.47 -16.08 -4.22
CA ASN A 177 27.46 -15.69 -5.24
C ASN A 177 28.86 -15.65 -4.61
N ALA A 178 29.89 -15.97 -5.40
CA ALA A 178 31.24 -16.21 -4.88
C ALA A 178 31.83 -15.05 -4.06
N ARG A 179 31.49 -13.79 -4.41
CA ARG A 179 32.02 -12.60 -3.74
C ARG A 179 31.35 -12.32 -2.39
N ASN A 180 30.11 -12.75 -2.21
CA ASN A 180 29.38 -12.56 -0.96
C ASN A 180 29.45 -13.79 -0.03
N ARG A 181 29.89 -14.94 -0.54
CA ARG A 181 29.93 -16.20 0.21
C ARG A 181 30.69 -16.11 1.54
N PRO A 182 31.91 -15.55 1.64
CA PRO A 182 32.64 -15.54 2.91
C PRO A 182 31.89 -14.79 4.02
N GLU A 183 31.34 -13.62 3.68
CA GLU A 183 30.61 -12.81 4.65
C GLU A 183 29.24 -13.39 4.99
N ALA A 184 28.52 -13.92 3.99
CA ALA A 184 27.26 -14.62 4.23
C ALA A 184 27.44 -15.83 5.15
N LYS A 185 28.52 -16.60 4.98
CA LYS A 185 28.89 -17.72 5.84
C LYS A 185 29.23 -17.25 7.26
N ARG A 186 30.03 -16.19 7.39
CA ARG A 186 30.36 -15.60 8.69
C ARG A 186 29.11 -15.15 9.45
N ILE A 187 28.15 -14.53 8.76
CA ILE A 187 26.87 -14.11 9.33
C ILE A 187 26.04 -15.32 9.73
N TRP A 188 25.97 -16.34 8.87
CA TRP A 188 25.28 -17.59 9.18
C TRP A 188 25.84 -18.29 10.42
N ASP A 189 27.16 -18.26 10.62
CA ASP A 189 27.81 -18.88 11.78
C ASP A 189 27.43 -18.21 13.11
N LEU A 190 26.80 -17.03 13.07
CA LEU A 190 26.21 -16.39 14.25
C LEU A 190 24.82 -16.95 14.59
N VAL A 191 24.13 -17.63 13.67
CA VAL A 191 22.80 -18.23 13.89
C VAL A 191 22.92 -19.44 14.81
N GLN A 192 22.00 -19.57 15.77
CA GLN A 192 22.05 -20.67 16.73
C GLN A 192 21.75 -22.04 16.07
N PRO A 193 22.41 -23.14 16.48
CA PRO A 193 22.28 -24.45 15.82
C PRO A 193 20.86 -25.05 15.74
N ALA A 194 19.97 -24.71 16.67
CA ALA A 194 18.61 -25.24 16.72
C ALA A 194 17.61 -24.50 15.80
N TYR A 195 18.08 -23.46 15.07
CA TYR A 195 17.24 -22.65 14.21
C TYR A 195 16.89 -23.36 12.88
N ILE A 196 15.62 -23.30 12.49
CA ILE A 196 15.14 -23.80 11.19
C ILE A 196 15.20 -22.66 10.17
N ARG A 197 15.79 -22.90 9.01
CA ARG A 197 15.94 -21.86 7.98
C ARG A 197 14.63 -21.51 7.28
N ILE A 198 14.35 -20.22 7.14
CA ILE A 198 13.25 -19.72 6.32
C ILE A 198 13.72 -19.66 4.86
N ASP A 199 12.90 -20.18 3.93
CA ASP A 199 13.20 -20.07 2.49
C ASP A 199 12.69 -18.75 1.92
N TRP A 200 13.45 -17.67 2.16
CA TRP A 200 13.13 -16.30 1.75
C TRP A 200 12.99 -16.09 0.23
N GLN A 201 13.46 -17.03 -0.60
CA GLN A 201 13.41 -16.91 -2.07
C GLN A 201 12.20 -17.61 -2.68
N ARG A 202 11.24 -18.07 -1.87
CA ARG A 202 10.19 -18.98 -2.33
C ARG A 202 8.82 -18.32 -2.30
N ASP A 203 8.08 -18.50 -3.38
CA ASP A 203 6.63 -18.41 -3.34
C ASP A 203 6.11 -19.71 -2.69
N PHE A 204 5.82 -19.65 -1.39
CA PHE A 204 5.33 -20.81 -0.64
C PHE A 204 3.88 -21.18 -0.94
N LYS A 205 3.15 -20.40 -1.77
CA LYS A 205 1.85 -20.81 -2.32
C LYS A 205 2.05 -21.76 -3.49
N SER A 206 2.73 -21.31 -4.54
CA SER A 206 2.91 -22.11 -5.75
C SER A 206 4.05 -23.14 -5.63
N GLY A 207 5.03 -22.88 -4.79
CA GLY A 207 6.26 -23.68 -4.66
C GLY A 207 7.41 -23.25 -5.55
N TYR A 208 7.20 -22.26 -6.44
CA TYR A 208 8.26 -21.70 -7.26
C TYR A 208 9.30 -20.97 -6.41
N ARG A 209 10.57 -21.02 -6.85
CA ARG A 209 11.69 -20.46 -6.10
C ARG A 209 12.64 -19.68 -7.00
N TRP A 210 12.99 -18.48 -6.58
CA TRP A 210 14.04 -17.67 -7.20
C TRP A 210 15.43 -18.07 -6.68
N HIS A 211 16.47 -17.59 -7.35
CA HIS A 211 17.86 -17.84 -6.96
C HIS A 211 18.51 -16.61 -6.34
N GLU A 212 19.19 -16.82 -5.21
CA GLU A 212 19.97 -15.85 -4.43
C GLU A 212 21.12 -15.23 -5.22
N ARG A 213 21.53 -15.86 -6.34
CA ARG A 213 22.62 -15.38 -7.21
C ARG A 213 22.16 -14.42 -8.29
N THR A 214 20.85 -14.38 -8.53
CA THR A 214 20.30 -13.54 -9.59
C THR A 214 20.42 -12.10 -9.16
N TRP A 215 21.06 -11.28 -9.99
CA TRP A 215 21.14 -9.84 -9.70
C TRP A 215 19.73 -9.26 -9.69
N HIS A 216 19.44 -8.38 -8.74
CA HIS A 216 18.05 -8.04 -8.40
C HIS A 216 17.22 -7.50 -9.60
N ARG A 217 17.83 -6.72 -10.51
CA ARG A 217 17.12 -6.22 -11.71
C ARG A 217 16.92 -7.27 -12.82
N ASP A 218 17.50 -8.47 -12.68
CA ASP A 218 17.28 -9.61 -13.59
C ASP A 218 16.17 -10.56 -13.10
N ILE A 219 15.58 -10.31 -11.93
CA ILE A 219 14.50 -11.13 -11.36
C ILE A 219 13.22 -10.99 -12.21
N GLY A 220 12.63 -12.12 -12.60
CA GLY A 220 11.32 -12.14 -13.26
C GLY A 220 10.17 -12.11 -12.24
N ILE A 221 9.14 -11.28 -12.50
CA ILE A 221 8.00 -11.03 -11.61
C ILE A 221 6.98 -12.20 -11.57
N ALA A 222 6.61 -12.77 -12.70
CA ALA A 222 5.71 -13.92 -12.77
C ALA A 222 6.14 -14.82 -13.93
N PRO A 223 7.18 -15.65 -13.72
CA PRO A 223 7.78 -16.43 -14.80
C PRO A 223 6.90 -17.57 -15.29
N LEU A 224 5.94 -18.03 -14.48
CA LEU A 224 5.02 -19.13 -14.78
C LEU A 224 3.63 -18.85 -14.17
N PRO A 225 2.53 -19.45 -14.69
CA PRO A 225 1.19 -19.28 -14.13
C PRO A 225 1.08 -19.66 -12.65
N GLY A 226 0.32 -18.93 -11.88
CA GLY A 226 0.16 -19.15 -10.44
C GLY A 226 1.36 -18.76 -9.57
N VAL A 227 2.50 -18.35 -10.15
CA VAL A 227 3.66 -17.84 -9.41
C VAL A 227 3.45 -16.39 -9.01
N ASP A 228 3.57 -16.11 -7.71
CA ASP A 228 3.39 -14.77 -7.15
C ASP A 228 4.66 -14.26 -6.48
N ILE A 229 5.32 -13.27 -7.08
CA ILE A 229 6.48 -12.62 -6.46
C ILE A 229 6.14 -11.82 -5.20
N LYS A 230 4.88 -11.42 -5.01
CA LYS A 230 4.48 -10.75 -3.76
C LYS A 230 4.63 -11.69 -2.57
N VAL A 231 4.57 -13.01 -2.74
CA VAL A 231 4.66 -13.96 -1.63
C VAL A 231 6.00 -13.88 -0.88
N PRO A 232 7.18 -14.02 -1.54
CA PRO A 232 8.44 -13.80 -0.87
C PRO A 232 8.64 -12.34 -0.44
N TRP A 233 8.14 -11.36 -1.21
CA TRP A 233 8.24 -9.95 -0.83
C TRP A 233 7.49 -9.62 0.47
N GLU A 234 6.25 -10.09 0.62
CA GLU A 234 5.43 -9.83 1.81
C GLU A 234 6.06 -10.45 3.06
N LEU A 235 6.58 -11.67 2.95
CA LEU A 235 7.34 -12.32 4.02
C LEU A 235 8.60 -11.49 4.37
N ALA A 236 9.33 -11.04 3.35
CA ALA A 236 10.54 -10.24 3.49
C ALA A 236 10.27 -8.77 3.87
N ARG A 237 9.02 -8.33 4.07
CA ARG A 237 8.72 -7.05 4.74
C ARG A 237 8.92 -7.15 6.26
N CYS A 238 9.02 -8.37 6.80
CA CYS A 238 9.30 -8.64 8.21
C CYS A 238 8.29 -8.00 9.19
N GLN A 239 7.04 -7.85 8.77
CA GLN A 239 5.98 -7.19 9.57
C GLN A 239 5.58 -7.97 10.82
N HIS A 240 5.98 -9.24 10.93
CA HIS A 240 5.78 -10.07 12.11
C HIS A 240 6.81 -9.80 13.22
N LEU A 241 7.98 -9.24 12.90
CA LEU A 241 9.06 -9.04 13.87
C LEU A 241 8.73 -8.00 14.96
N PRO A 242 8.05 -6.87 14.67
CA PRO A 242 7.64 -5.95 15.72
C PRO A 242 6.72 -6.59 16.77
N ALA A 243 5.82 -7.50 16.36
CA ALA A 243 5.00 -8.27 17.29
C ALA A 243 5.82 -9.26 18.13
N LEU A 244 6.82 -9.91 17.54
CA LEU A 244 7.78 -10.75 18.26
C LEU A 244 8.58 -9.93 19.30
N ALA A 245 8.97 -8.70 18.97
CA ALA A 245 9.63 -7.79 19.90
C ALA A 245 8.70 -7.32 21.03
N LEU A 246 7.42 -7.07 20.75
CA LEU A 246 6.42 -6.79 21.78
C LEU A 246 6.21 -7.98 22.73
N ALA A 247 6.36 -9.22 22.26
CA ALA A 247 6.30 -10.40 23.12
C ALA A 247 7.39 -10.41 24.20
N CYS A 248 8.56 -9.80 23.95
CA CYS A 248 9.60 -9.61 24.97
C CYS A 248 9.11 -8.76 26.15
N HIS A 249 8.31 -7.71 25.89
CA HIS A 249 7.73 -6.88 26.95
C HIS A 249 6.74 -7.67 27.82
N PHE A 250 5.84 -8.43 27.18
CA PHE A 250 4.89 -9.30 27.90
C PHE A 250 5.61 -10.38 28.72
N ALA A 251 6.65 -11.00 28.15
CA ALA A 251 7.48 -11.99 28.84
C ALA A 251 8.20 -11.38 30.06
N ARG A 252 8.82 -10.20 29.90
CA ARG A 252 9.48 -9.47 31.00
C ARG A 252 8.51 -9.14 32.13
N ALA A 253 7.28 -8.77 31.79
CA ALA A 253 6.23 -8.48 32.76
C ALA A 253 5.62 -9.73 33.43
N GLY A 254 6.06 -10.94 33.07
CA GLY A 254 5.51 -12.19 33.61
C GLY A 254 4.07 -12.46 33.15
N SER A 255 3.68 -11.95 31.98
CA SER A 255 2.31 -12.09 31.47
C SER A 255 1.97 -13.55 31.14
N PRO A 256 0.78 -14.06 31.49
CA PRO A 256 0.43 -15.47 31.29
C PRO A 256 0.49 -15.94 29.84
N GLY A 257 1.12 -17.10 29.63
CA GLY A 257 1.18 -17.79 28.34
C GLY A 257 2.25 -17.26 27.37
N PHE A 258 3.09 -16.32 27.79
CA PHE A 258 4.30 -15.95 27.04
C PHE A 258 5.47 -16.84 27.46
N ASP A 259 6.35 -17.15 26.51
CA ASP A 259 7.61 -17.85 26.74
C ASP A 259 8.65 -16.93 27.42
N ALA A 260 9.78 -17.51 27.82
CA ALA A 260 10.92 -16.75 28.33
C ALA A 260 11.39 -15.71 27.30
N ILE A 261 11.74 -14.51 27.79
CA ILE A 261 12.21 -13.39 26.96
C ILE A 261 13.37 -13.78 26.03
N ASP A 262 14.31 -14.59 26.53
CA ASP A 262 15.48 -15.06 25.76
C ASP A 262 15.10 -15.86 24.52
N ARG A 263 13.97 -16.57 24.56
CA ARG A 263 13.46 -17.34 23.41
C ARG A 263 13.02 -16.40 22.29
N TYR A 264 12.28 -15.35 22.62
CA TYR A 264 11.84 -14.35 21.64
C TYR A 264 13.01 -13.51 21.12
N ALA A 265 13.92 -13.12 21.99
CA ALA A 265 15.14 -12.39 21.62
C ALA A 265 16.04 -13.21 20.68
N ALA A 266 16.27 -14.50 21.00
CA ALA A 266 17.03 -15.40 20.14
C ALA A 266 16.36 -15.60 18.78
N GLU A 267 15.04 -15.77 18.74
CA GLU A 267 14.30 -15.93 17.48
C GLU A 267 14.38 -14.68 16.60
N LEU A 268 14.15 -13.49 17.19
CA LEU A 268 14.27 -12.22 16.49
C LEU A 268 15.68 -12.08 15.88
N ARG A 269 16.71 -12.34 16.68
CA ARG A 269 18.12 -12.32 16.26
C ARG A 269 18.38 -13.30 15.11
N ASN A 270 17.94 -14.55 15.24
CA ASN A 270 18.20 -15.60 14.27
C ASN A 270 17.48 -15.37 12.94
N GLN A 271 16.21 -14.92 12.93
CA GLN A 271 15.50 -14.61 11.68
C GLN A 271 16.16 -13.46 10.91
N VAL A 272 16.65 -12.44 11.63
CA VAL A 272 17.37 -11.31 11.03
C VAL A 272 18.70 -11.79 10.42
N LEU A 273 19.48 -12.58 11.14
CA LEU A 273 20.74 -13.14 10.64
C LEU A 273 20.52 -14.09 9.44
N ASP A 274 19.50 -14.96 9.51
CA ASP A 274 19.12 -15.86 8.42
C ASP A 274 18.72 -15.07 7.16
N PHE A 275 17.89 -14.03 7.32
CA PHE A 275 17.54 -13.15 6.21
C PHE A 275 18.80 -12.54 5.58
N ILE A 276 19.67 -11.92 6.38
CA ILE A 276 20.86 -11.21 5.88
C ILE A 276 21.83 -12.18 5.20
N ALA A 277 22.09 -13.35 5.78
CA ALA A 277 22.98 -14.36 5.22
C ALA A 277 22.49 -14.90 3.87
N ASN A 278 21.17 -15.09 3.71
CA ASN A 278 20.56 -15.68 2.52
C ASN A 278 20.13 -14.64 1.45
N ASN A 279 20.24 -13.35 1.75
CA ASN A 279 19.83 -12.27 0.83
C ASN A 279 20.94 -11.20 0.69
N PRO A 280 22.06 -11.52 0.01
CA PRO A 280 23.14 -10.55 -0.19
C PRO A 280 22.64 -9.26 -0.86
N PRO A 281 23.08 -8.06 -0.43
CA PRO A 281 22.59 -6.81 -0.99
C PRO A 281 22.70 -6.74 -2.52
N GLY A 282 21.59 -6.41 -3.18
CA GLY A 282 21.49 -6.35 -4.64
C GLY A 282 21.33 -7.70 -5.35
N PHE A 283 21.08 -8.79 -4.63
CA PHE A 283 20.88 -10.12 -5.21
C PHE A 283 19.67 -10.86 -4.61
N GLY A 284 19.03 -11.71 -5.42
CA GLY A 284 17.83 -12.46 -5.03
C GLY A 284 16.54 -11.64 -5.14
N VAL A 285 15.41 -12.32 -4.90
CA VAL A 285 14.07 -11.76 -5.09
C VAL A 285 13.79 -10.57 -4.15
N ASN A 286 14.33 -10.61 -2.93
CA ASN A 286 14.03 -9.64 -1.86
C ASN A 286 14.73 -8.27 -1.99
N TRP A 287 15.54 -8.10 -3.04
CA TRP A 287 16.15 -6.82 -3.43
C TRP A 287 15.61 -6.30 -4.78
N ALA A 288 14.60 -6.98 -5.38
CA ALA A 288 14.10 -6.65 -6.70
C ALA A 288 13.15 -5.44 -6.71
N CYS A 289 12.35 -5.27 -5.65
CA CYS A 289 11.43 -4.16 -5.46
C CYS A 289 11.92 -3.27 -4.31
N THR A 290 12.13 -1.98 -4.58
CA THR A 290 12.75 -1.07 -3.63
C THR A 290 11.80 -0.68 -2.50
N MET A 291 10.50 -0.58 -2.78
CA MET A 291 9.44 -0.42 -1.80
C MET A 291 9.53 -1.50 -0.71
N ASP A 292 9.64 -2.77 -1.09
CA ASP A 292 9.73 -3.88 -0.13
C ASP A 292 11.04 -3.84 0.68
N VAL A 293 12.14 -3.39 0.07
CA VAL A 293 13.41 -3.14 0.77
C VAL A 293 13.26 -2.03 1.82
N ALA A 294 12.56 -0.95 1.47
CA ALA A 294 12.33 0.19 2.34
C ALA A 294 11.39 -0.17 3.52
N ILE A 295 10.29 -0.88 3.25
CA ILE A 295 9.36 -1.36 4.28
C ILE A 295 10.05 -2.34 5.24
N ARG A 296 10.84 -3.27 4.71
CA ARG A 296 11.62 -4.21 5.52
C ARG A 296 12.54 -3.49 6.50
N ALA A 297 13.29 -2.49 6.02
CA ALA A 297 14.21 -1.75 6.86
C ALA A 297 13.48 -1.03 8.01
N ALA A 298 12.32 -0.41 7.74
CA ALA A 298 11.51 0.21 8.78
C ALA A 298 11.04 -0.82 9.84
N ASN A 299 10.53 -1.98 9.42
CA ASN A 299 10.07 -3.02 10.35
C ASN A 299 11.21 -3.65 11.16
N LEU A 300 12.38 -3.85 10.56
CA LEU A 300 13.59 -4.30 11.26
C LEU A 300 14.02 -3.33 12.35
N LEU A 301 14.07 -2.03 12.04
CA LEU A 301 14.46 -0.98 12.99
C LEU A 301 13.45 -0.84 14.14
N VAL A 302 12.15 -0.86 13.82
CA VAL A 302 11.10 -0.80 14.84
C VAL A 302 11.14 -2.03 15.76
N ALA A 303 11.31 -3.24 15.20
CA ALA A 303 11.41 -4.45 15.99
C ALA A 303 12.64 -4.43 16.92
N HIS A 304 13.81 -4.04 16.41
CA HIS A 304 15.05 -3.92 17.18
C HIS A 304 14.90 -2.94 18.35
N ASP A 305 14.40 -1.74 18.10
CA ASP A 305 14.22 -0.70 19.12
C ASP A 305 13.19 -1.11 20.20
N ILE A 306 12.07 -1.71 19.80
CA ILE A 306 11.09 -2.26 20.75
C ILE A 306 11.74 -3.34 21.61
N ALA A 307 12.54 -4.26 21.05
CA ALA A 307 13.22 -5.30 21.83
C ALA A 307 14.22 -4.70 22.82
N LEU A 308 15.03 -3.73 22.41
CA LEU A 308 15.98 -3.04 23.30
C LEU A 308 15.27 -2.33 24.46
N SER A 309 14.08 -1.77 24.22
CA SER A 309 13.25 -1.17 25.28
C SER A 309 12.67 -2.19 26.26
N ALA A 310 12.62 -3.47 25.88
CA ALA A 310 12.27 -4.60 26.76
C ALA A 310 13.49 -5.16 27.52
N ASP A 311 14.60 -4.43 27.57
CA ASP A 311 15.89 -4.86 28.14
C ASP A 311 16.56 -6.07 27.47
N VAL A 312 16.15 -6.40 26.24
CA VAL A 312 16.93 -7.32 25.41
C VAL A 312 18.32 -6.72 25.15
N ARG A 313 19.33 -7.58 25.19
CA ARG A 313 20.72 -7.25 24.85
C ARG A 313 21.18 -8.19 23.74
N PHE A 314 21.45 -7.64 22.57
CA PHE A 314 22.10 -8.38 21.50
C PHE A 314 23.61 -8.26 21.61
N ASP A 315 24.33 -9.25 21.11
CA ASP A 315 25.80 -9.24 21.07
C ASP A 315 26.32 -8.28 19.98
N ASP A 316 27.54 -7.78 20.17
CA ASP A 316 28.19 -6.81 19.28
C ASP A 316 28.31 -7.32 17.83
N ALA A 317 28.48 -8.64 17.65
CA ALA A 317 28.59 -9.23 16.32
C ALA A 317 27.28 -9.17 15.55
N PHE A 318 26.14 -9.43 16.22
CA PHE A 318 24.82 -9.21 15.66
C PHE A 318 24.58 -7.74 15.34
N GLU A 319 24.84 -6.84 16.28
CA GLU A 319 24.58 -5.41 16.08
C GLU A 319 25.38 -4.83 14.92
N ALA A 320 26.63 -5.25 14.76
CA ALA A 320 27.47 -4.85 13.63
C ALA A 320 26.90 -5.33 12.28
N VAL A 321 26.39 -6.57 12.22
CA VAL A 321 25.73 -7.12 11.03
C VAL A 321 24.42 -6.40 10.75
N PHE A 322 23.64 -6.12 11.78
CA PHE A 322 22.38 -5.40 11.69
C PHE A 322 22.59 -3.99 11.13
N ALA A 323 23.48 -3.20 11.73
CA ALA A 323 23.79 -1.84 11.29
C ALA A 323 24.34 -1.82 9.85
N GLY A 324 25.26 -2.74 9.51
CA GLY A 324 25.78 -2.89 8.14
C GLY A 324 24.67 -3.22 7.14
N SER A 325 23.73 -4.09 7.50
CA SER A 325 22.55 -4.41 6.69
C SER A 325 21.65 -3.18 6.49
N ILE A 326 21.28 -2.45 7.55
CA ILE A 326 20.44 -1.23 7.44
C ILE A 326 21.10 -0.18 6.54
N PHE A 327 22.41 -0.01 6.66
CA PHE A 327 23.16 0.89 5.79
C PHE A 327 23.15 0.43 4.31
N ALA A 328 23.27 -0.87 4.06
CA ALA A 328 23.12 -1.45 2.72
C ALA A 328 21.71 -1.25 2.14
N HIS A 329 20.66 -1.34 2.97
CA HIS A 329 19.28 -0.99 2.58
C HIS A 329 19.20 0.48 2.16
N GLY A 330 19.76 1.40 2.93
CA GLY A 330 19.78 2.84 2.61
C GLY A 330 20.43 3.13 1.25
N ARG A 331 21.63 2.58 1.02
CA ARG A 331 22.33 2.70 -0.27
C ARG A 331 21.53 2.10 -1.42
N HIS A 332 20.91 0.95 -1.22
CA HIS A 332 20.08 0.33 -2.26
C HIS A 332 18.86 1.19 -2.59
N VAL A 333 18.15 1.70 -1.58
CA VAL A 333 16.97 2.55 -1.77
C VAL A 333 17.32 3.80 -2.57
N VAL A 334 18.39 4.48 -2.19
CA VAL A 334 18.90 5.67 -2.87
C VAL A 334 19.32 5.38 -4.31
N ALA A 335 19.95 4.24 -4.57
CA ALA A 335 20.40 3.85 -5.90
C ALA A 335 19.24 3.38 -6.81
N ASN A 336 18.08 3.07 -6.24
CA ASN A 336 16.94 2.45 -6.92
C ASN A 336 15.61 3.13 -6.59
N LEU A 337 15.62 4.45 -6.41
CA LEU A 337 14.39 5.22 -6.18
C LEU A 337 13.38 4.95 -7.29
N GLU A 338 12.17 4.52 -6.91
CA GLU A 338 11.07 4.19 -7.84
C GLU A 338 10.34 5.46 -8.30
N TRP A 339 11.13 6.46 -8.71
CA TRP A 339 10.68 7.80 -9.05
C TRP A 339 10.40 7.96 -10.55
N TRP A 340 9.24 8.53 -10.88
CA TRP A 340 8.91 8.96 -12.25
C TRP A 340 8.22 10.32 -12.26
N PRO A 341 8.54 11.27 -13.16
CA PRO A 341 8.02 12.63 -13.08
C PRO A 341 6.49 12.78 -12.95
N GLN A 342 5.70 11.84 -13.47
CA GLN A 342 4.22 11.92 -13.46
C GLN A 342 3.53 10.68 -12.87
N HIS A 343 4.27 9.68 -12.37
CA HIS A 343 3.75 8.35 -11.96
C HIS A 343 4.48 7.88 -10.68
N ARG A 344 4.64 8.80 -9.71
CA ARG A 344 5.15 8.49 -8.37
C ARG A 344 3.98 8.13 -7.49
N GLY A 345 3.76 6.84 -7.27
CA GLY A 345 2.75 6.33 -6.36
C GLY A 345 3.35 5.84 -5.04
N ASN A 346 2.61 4.95 -4.39
CA ASN A 346 2.93 4.31 -3.12
C ASN A 346 4.33 3.67 -3.08
N HIS A 347 4.84 3.17 -4.21
CA HIS A 347 6.20 2.65 -4.29
C HIS A 347 7.22 3.72 -3.88
N TYR A 348 7.26 4.86 -4.60
CA TYR A 348 8.19 5.95 -4.26
C TYR A 348 7.95 6.49 -2.85
N LEU A 349 6.70 6.60 -2.42
CA LEU A 349 6.38 7.02 -1.05
C LEU A 349 6.97 6.07 0.00
N ALA A 350 6.94 4.76 -0.25
CA ALA A 350 7.58 3.76 0.60
C ALA A 350 9.10 3.88 0.59
N ASN A 351 9.74 4.16 -0.56
CA ASN A 351 11.18 4.46 -0.62
C ASN A 351 11.52 5.62 0.33
N ILE A 352 10.75 6.71 0.27
CA ILE A 352 10.96 7.90 1.09
C ILE A 352 10.73 7.62 2.58
N ALA A 353 9.61 6.99 2.92
CA ALA A 353 9.29 6.65 4.30
C ALA A 353 10.34 5.70 4.91
N GLY A 354 10.72 4.63 4.21
CA GLY A 354 11.75 3.71 4.70
C GLY A 354 13.14 4.34 4.78
N LEU A 355 13.51 5.21 3.83
CA LEU A 355 14.78 5.95 3.90
C LEU A 355 14.81 6.93 5.08
N LEU A 356 13.68 7.55 5.42
CA LEU A 356 13.56 8.38 6.62
C LEU A 356 13.82 7.56 7.88
N PHE A 357 13.22 6.37 8.01
CA PHE A 357 13.52 5.43 9.11
C PHE A 357 15.01 5.06 9.16
N ILE A 358 15.59 4.64 8.04
CA ILE A 358 17.01 4.28 7.94
C ILE A 358 17.90 5.44 8.42
N ALA A 359 17.70 6.66 7.90
CA ALA A 359 18.55 7.80 8.20
C ALA A 359 18.33 8.37 9.62
N ALA A 360 17.12 8.21 10.16
CA ALA A 360 16.78 8.59 11.52
C ALA A 360 17.43 7.67 12.56
N TYR A 361 17.64 6.39 12.25
CA TYR A 361 18.29 5.42 13.14
C TYR A 361 19.80 5.36 12.96
N LEU A 362 20.33 5.48 11.75
CA LEU A 362 21.78 5.41 11.54
C LEU A 362 22.52 6.61 12.17
N PRO A 363 23.76 6.42 12.66
CA PRO A 363 24.64 7.49 13.12
C PRO A 363 24.90 8.55 12.05
N HIS A 364 25.33 9.73 12.50
CA HIS A 364 25.66 10.84 11.62
C HIS A 364 26.82 10.52 10.69
N SER A 365 26.65 10.89 9.43
CA SER A 365 27.69 10.96 8.40
C SER A 365 27.17 11.86 7.29
N GLU A 366 28.04 12.41 6.45
CA GLU A 366 27.62 13.23 5.30
C GLU A 366 26.59 12.50 4.43
N GLU A 367 26.77 11.19 4.22
CA GLU A 367 25.86 10.35 3.43
C GLU A 367 24.49 10.17 4.11
N VAL A 368 24.47 9.81 5.39
CA VAL A 368 23.22 9.59 6.15
C VAL A 368 22.46 10.89 6.39
N ASP A 369 23.16 11.97 6.70
CA ASP A 369 22.54 13.28 6.95
C ASP A 369 21.89 13.83 5.66
N ALA A 370 22.50 13.58 4.51
CA ALA A 370 21.89 13.90 3.23
C ALA A 370 20.65 13.04 2.93
N TRP A 371 20.65 11.74 3.30
CA TRP A 371 19.47 10.89 3.19
C TRP A 371 18.32 11.40 4.05
N LEU A 372 18.61 11.81 5.29
CA LEU A 372 17.63 12.36 6.22
C LEU A 372 16.97 13.63 5.67
N ALA A 373 17.79 14.58 5.21
CA ALA A 373 17.30 15.83 4.63
C ALA A 373 16.45 15.58 3.36
N PHE A 374 16.90 14.69 2.48
CA PHE A 374 16.15 14.30 1.28
C PHE A 374 14.81 13.66 1.63
N ALA A 375 14.80 12.65 2.50
CA ALA A 375 13.59 11.91 2.82
C ALA A 375 12.55 12.80 3.53
N ALA A 376 13.00 13.68 4.45
CA ALA A 376 12.12 14.63 5.11
C ALA A 376 11.48 15.62 4.12
N GLN A 377 12.26 16.16 3.17
CA GLN A 377 11.73 17.04 2.13
C GLN A 377 10.75 16.32 1.21
N GLU A 378 11.15 15.18 0.65
CA GLU A 378 10.33 14.46 -0.32
C GLU A 378 9.05 13.94 0.32
N LEU A 379 9.04 13.64 1.62
CA LEU A 379 7.80 13.31 2.32
C LEU A 379 6.78 14.44 2.16
N LEU A 380 7.19 15.70 2.38
CA LEU A 380 6.31 16.85 2.19
C LEU A 380 5.88 17.01 0.73
N VAL A 381 6.81 16.85 -0.21
CA VAL A 381 6.51 16.93 -1.66
C VAL A 381 5.49 15.87 -2.08
N GLU A 382 5.68 14.63 -1.63
CA GLU A 382 4.82 13.51 -2.01
C GLU A 382 3.47 13.55 -1.28
N VAL A 383 3.38 14.09 -0.06
CA VAL A 383 2.08 14.36 0.59
C VAL A 383 1.27 15.36 -0.23
N ALA A 384 1.91 16.44 -0.70
CA ALA A 384 1.24 17.43 -1.55
C ALA A 384 0.87 16.90 -2.93
N TYR A 385 1.66 15.95 -3.47
CA TYR A 385 1.48 15.39 -4.80
C TYR A 385 0.46 14.24 -4.86
N GLN A 386 0.53 13.30 -3.90
CA GLN A 386 -0.23 12.05 -3.94
C GLN A 386 -1.59 12.12 -3.24
N PHE A 387 -1.82 13.15 -2.43
CA PHE A 387 -3.10 13.38 -1.77
C PHE A 387 -3.71 14.67 -2.31
N HIS A 388 -5.01 14.67 -2.51
CA HIS A 388 -5.78 15.84 -2.88
C HIS A 388 -6.04 16.72 -1.66
N ASP A 389 -6.49 17.96 -1.89
CA ASP A 389 -6.81 18.91 -0.81
C ASP A 389 -7.94 18.42 0.11
N ASP A 390 -8.77 17.49 -0.35
CA ASP A 390 -9.83 16.83 0.42
C ASP A 390 -9.33 15.59 1.20
N GLY A 391 -8.04 15.29 1.14
CA GLY A 391 -7.39 14.16 1.82
C GLY A 391 -7.43 12.84 1.06
N SER A 392 -8.21 12.72 -0.02
CA SER A 392 -8.26 11.49 -0.83
C SER A 392 -6.93 11.25 -1.56
N ASN A 393 -6.58 9.99 -1.81
CA ASN A 393 -5.34 9.63 -2.50
C ASN A 393 -5.58 9.49 -4.01
N PHE A 394 -4.61 9.94 -4.81
CA PHE A 394 -4.67 9.99 -6.27
C PHE A 394 -4.54 8.63 -6.99
N GLU A 395 -4.37 7.51 -6.28
CA GLU A 395 -4.28 6.18 -6.90
C GLU A 395 -5.65 5.57 -7.22
N ALA A 396 -6.73 6.30 -6.90
CA ALA A 396 -8.11 5.89 -7.18
C ALA A 396 -8.48 4.53 -6.56
N SER A 397 -7.86 4.17 -5.42
CA SER A 397 -8.23 3.01 -4.60
C SER A 397 -8.34 3.38 -3.12
N THR A 398 -9.38 2.86 -2.45
CA THR A 398 -9.58 3.05 -1.01
C THR A 398 -8.55 2.29 -0.16
N CYS A 399 -8.09 1.12 -0.61
CA CYS A 399 -7.06 0.36 0.10
C CYS A 399 -5.65 0.95 -0.11
N TYR A 400 -5.36 1.50 -1.29
CA TYR A 400 -4.11 2.23 -1.54
C TYR A 400 -4.08 3.59 -0.85
N HIS A 401 -5.24 4.23 -0.62
CA HIS A 401 -5.36 5.36 0.29
C HIS A 401 -4.85 4.97 1.69
N ARG A 402 -5.31 3.84 2.26
CA ARG A 402 -4.82 3.37 3.57
C ARG A 402 -3.32 3.17 3.59
N LEU A 403 -2.78 2.39 2.65
CA LEU A 403 -1.36 2.07 2.63
C LEU A 403 -0.50 3.34 2.57
N SER A 404 -0.86 4.27 1.68
CA SER A 404 -0.13 5.53 1.51
C SER A 404 -0.29 6.42 2.75
N ALA A 405 -1.48 6.52 3.32
CA ALA A 405 -1.73 7.31 4.53
C ALA A 405 -1.00 6.73 5.76
N GLU A 406 -0.88 5.40 5.88
CA GLU A 406 -0.05 4.76 6.91
C GLU A 406 1.42 5.17 6.76
N MET A 407 1.99 5.14 5.55
CA MET A 407 3.38 5.58 5.34
C MET A 407 3.58 7.04 5.76
N VAL A 408 2.66 7.93 5.39
CA VAL A 408 2.71 9.35 5.81
C VAL A 408 2.60 9.47 7.32
N LEU A 409 1.63 8.79 7.94
CA LEU A 409 1.42 8.81 9.39
C LEU A 409 2.68 8.40 10.16
N TRP A 410 3.26 7.24 9.82
CA TRP A 410 4.45 6.73 10.50
C TRP A 410 5.68 7.59 10.24
N ALA A 411 5.86 8.09 9.02
CA ALA A 411 6.96 8.98 8.68
C ALA A 411 6.85 10.35 9.39
N CYS A 412 5.65 10.93 9.46
CA CYS A 412 5.38 12.16 10.20
C CYS A 412 5.60 11.99 11.70
N ALA A 413 5.13 10.88 12.29
CA ALA A 413 5.39 10.56 13.69
C ALA A 413 6.90 10.45 13.97
N LEU A 414 7.64 9.74 13.13
CA LEU A 414 9.10 9.65 13.26
C LEU A 414 9.78 11.01 13.13
N LEU A 415 9.33 11.86 12.20
CA LEU A 415 9.89 13.18 11.95
C LEU A 415 9.73 14.08 13.18
N GLU A 416 8.52 14.15 13.75
CA GLU A 416 8.26 14.90 14.99
C GLU A 416 9.11 14.37 16.18
N GLY A 417 9.30 13.05 16.24
CA GLY A 417 10.11 12.40 17.26
C GLY A 417 11.63 12.47 17.05
N LEU A 418 12.14 13.20 16.05
CA LEU A 418 13.59 13.30 15.81
C LEU A 418 14.30 13.94 17.00
N PRO A 419 15.44 13.39 17.47
CA PRO A 419 16.21 14.01 18.54
C PRO A 419 16.90 15.29 18.05
N PRO A 420 17.22 16.25 18.94
CA PRO A 420 17.77 17.56 18.55
C PRO A 420 18.96 17.52 17.57
N PRO A 421 19.95 16.60 17.69
CA PRO A 421 21.04 16.50 16.71
C PRO A 421 20.57 16.19 15.28
N LYS A 422 19.56 15.33 15.12
CA LYS A 422 18.97 14.99 13.83
C LYS A 422 18.06 16.11 13.31
N GLN A 423 17.39 16.86 14.19
CA GLN A 423 16.65 18.07 13.79
C GLN A 423 17.60 19.15 13.26
N ALA A 424 18.78 19.31 13.86
CA ALA A 424 19.77 20.28 13.42
C ALA A 424 20.23 20.02 11.98
N VAL A 425 20.36 18.73 11.58
CA VAL A 425 20.66 18.35 10.19
C VAL A 425 19.61 18.92 9.23
N LEU A 426 18.33 18.90 9.56
CA LEU A 426 17.25 19.39 8.69
C LEU A 426 17.25 20.92 8.52
N ARG A 427 17.99 21.65 9.37
CA ARG A 427 18.12 23.11 9.33
C ARG A 427 19.35 23.56 8.52
N CYS A 428 20.15 22.63 8.01
CA CYS A 428 21.30 22.94 7.16
C CYS A 428 20.95 22.74 5.68
N VAL A 429 21.59 23.54 4.81
CA VAL A 429 21.47 23.36 3.35
C VAL A 429 22.33 22.18 2.93
N HIS A 430 21.70 21.07 2.59
CA HIS A 430 22.38 19.88 2.07
C HIS A 430 22.33 19.84 0.55
N ARG A 431 23.45 19.47 -0.07
CA ARG A 431 23.53 19.23 -1.53
C ARG A 431 23.65 17.74 -1.77
N TYR A 432 22.66 17.17 -2.45
CA TYR A 432 22.69 15.76 -2.82
C TYR A 432 22.86 15.55 -4.32
N ARG A 433 23.70 14.59 -4.70
CA ARG A 433 24.15 14.38 -6.09
C ARG A 433 23.60 13.11 -6.75
N THR A 434 22.63 12.43 -6.15
CA THR A 434 22.00 11.24 -6.76
C THR A 434 20.86 11.63 -7.72
N LEU A 435 20.33 10.66 -8.46
CA LEU A 435 19.21 10.86 -9.37
C LEU A 435 17.91 10.31 -8.73
N PRO A 436 16.80 11.06 -8.77
CA PRO A 436 16.65 12.42 -9.31
C PRO A 436 17.48 13.45 -8.52
N ARG A 437 18.16 14.36 -9.24
CA ARG A 437 18.96 15.43 -8.61
C ARG A 437 18.01 16.41 -7.96
N LEU A 438 18.13 16.54 -6.64
CA LEU A 438 17.30 17.42 -5.86
C LEU A 438 17.72 18.87 -6.05
N GLN A 439 16.74 19.76 -5.95
CA GLN A 439 17.03 21.16 -5.66
C GLN A 439 17.68 21.24 -4.27
N PRO A 440 18.53 22.25 -3.99
CA PRO A 440 18.95 22.52 -2.63
C PRO A 440 17.72 22.63 -1.73
N VAL A 441 17.67 21.85 -0.67
CA VAL A 441 16.57 21.89 0.29
C VAL A 441 16.68 23.21 1.04
N PRO A 442 15.70 24.12 0.98
CA PRO A 442 15.68 25.22 1.92
C PRO A 442 15.60 24.63 3.34
N PRO A 443 16.32 25.18 4.33
CA PRO A 443 16.19 24.74 5.71
C PRO A 443 14.71 24.67 6.11
N LEU A 444 14.32 23.62 6.85
CA LEU A 444 13.01 23.64 7.48
C LEU A 444 12.93 24.85 8.44
N PRO A 445 11.81 25.58 8.47
CA PRO A 445 11.63 26.74 9.33
C PRO A 445 11.76 26.37 10.81
N GLU A 446 12.05 27.35 11.67
CA GLU A 446 11.96 27.16 13.11
C GLU A 446 10.51 26.86 13.51
N GLY A 447 10.27 25.74 14.20
CA GLY A 447 8.92 25.29 14.60
C GLY A 447 8.73 23.77 14.50
N PRO A 448 7.47 23.30 14.50
CA PRO A 448 7.13 21.89 14.29
C PRO A 448 7.67 21.36 12.96
N LEU A 449 8.15 20.11 12.96
CA LEU A 449 8.79 19.54 11.77
C LEU A 449 7.78 19.14 10.69
N ILE A 450 6.56 18.79 11.07
CA ILE A 450 5.46 18.66 10.10
C ILE A 450 4.66 19.99 10.05
N PRO A 451 4.62 20.66 8.89
CA PRO A 451 3.87 21.90 8.74
C PRO A 451 2.37 21.73 8.99
N GLU A 452 1.70 22.82 9.37
CA GLU A 452 0.25 22.80 9.66
C GLU A 452 -0.59 22.29 8.48
N TRP A 453 -0.23 22.61 7.23
CA TRP A 453 -0.96 22.09 6.07
C TRP A 453 -0.86 20.56 5.93
N VAL A 454 0.24 19.94 6.39
CA VAL A 454 0.37 18.47 6.45
C VAL A 454 -0.52 17.90 7.56
N ARG A 455 -0.58 18.56 8.71
CA ARG A 455 -1.48 18.18 9.81
C ARG A 455 -2.94 18.21 9.35
N GLN A 456 -3.33 19.26 8.64
CA GLN A 456 -4.65 19.36 8.02
C GLN A 456 -4.88 18.29 6.95
N ARG A 457 -3.87 17.98 6.13
CA ARG A 457 -3.96 16.90 5.13
C ARG A 457 -4.20 15.54 5.80
N LEU A 458 -3.43 15.22 6.85
CA LEU A 458 -3.62 14.01 7.67
C LEU A 458 -5.04 13.93 8.24
N ALA A 459 -5.53 15.02 8.85
CA ALA A 459 -6.88 15.05 9.38
C ALA A 459 -7.94 14.75 8.29
N ARG A 460 -7.74 15.26 7.07
CA ARG A 460 -8.62 14.98 5.93
C ARG A 460 -8.48 13.56 5.39
N MET A 461 -7.31 12.91 5.49
CA MET A 461 -7.16 11.49 5.19
C MET A 461 -8.02 10.64 6.15
N ALA A 462 -8.03 10.99 7.43
CA ALA A 462 -8.89 10.33 8.41
C ALA A 462 -10.39 10.57 8.11
N ASP A 463 -10.77 11.79 7.73
CA ASP A 463 -12.14 12.11 7.33
C ASP A 463 -12.58 11.31 6.11
N PHE A 464 -11.76 11.29 5.05
CA PHE A 464 -12.00 10.46 3.87
C PHE A 464 -12.24 8.99 4.27
N THR A 465 -11.35 8.43 5.09
CA THR A 465 -11.47 7.05 5.56
C THR A 465 -12.80 6.83 6.29
N ARG A 466 -13.17 7.69 7.26
CA ARG A 466 -14.45 7.58 7.98
C ARG A 466 -15.66 7.64 7.05
N THR A 467 -15.62 8.48 6.03
CA THR A 467 -16.71 8.59 5.05
C THR A 467 -16.85 7.33 4.21
N MET A 468 -15.73 6.74 3.79
CA MET A 468 -15.71 5.50 3.02
C MET A 468 -15.98 4.23 3.85
N THR A 469 -15.99 4.33 5.18
CA THR A 469 -16.33 3.22 6.10
C THR A 469 -17.84 3.00 6.17
N ARG A 470 -18.32 1.84 5.70
CA ARG A 470 -19.72 1.42 5.78
C ARG A 470 -20.19 1.24 7.24
N PRO A 471 -21.50 1.11 7.49
CA PRO A 471 -22.04 0.90 8.84
C PRO A 471 -21.54 -0.35 9.57
N ASP A 472 -21.08 -1.37 8.85
CA ASP A 472 -20.47 -2.59 9.41
C ASP A 472 -19.00 -2.40 9.81
N GLY A 473 -18.45 -1.19 9.68
CA GLY A 473 -17.07 -0.85 10.03
C GLY A 473 -16.05 -1.16 8.94
N LEU A 474 -16.47 -1.68 7.78
CA LEU A 474 -15.59 -2.01 6.66
C LEU A 474 -15.60 -0.88 5.62
N VAL A 475 -14.45 -0.52 5.06
CA VAL A 475 -14.40 0.42 3.93
C VAL A 475 -14.92 -0.22 2.64
N VAL A 476 -15.49 0.60 1.76
CA VAL A 476 -15.81 0.18 0.38
C VAL A 476 -14.53 -0.20 -0.37
N GLN A 477 -14.63 -1.08 -1.37
CA GLN A 477 -13.50 -1.57 -2.15
C GLN A 477 -13.49 -1.01 -3.57
N PHE A 478 -13.36 0.31 -3.72
CA PHE A 478 -13.08 0.88 -5.04
C PHE A 478 -11.62 0.67 -5.42
N GLY A 479 -11.39 0.22 -6.65
CA GLY A 479 -10.07 -0.12 -7.17
C GLY A 479 -9.42 -1.32 -6.46
N ASP A 480 -8.08 -1.38 -6.53
CA ASP A 480 -7.34 -2.53 -6.02
C ASP A 480 -7.25 -2.58 -4.48
N ASN A 481 -7.32 -3.79 -3.91
CA ASN A 481 -7.00 -4.13 -2.54
C ASN A 481 -5.90 -5.19 -2.51
N ASP A 482 -4.66 -4.75 -2.32
CA ASP A 482 -3.51 -5.64 -2.19
C ASP A 482 -3.20 -6.06 -0.76
N SER A 483 -4.03 -5.63 0.21
CA SER A 483 -3.85 -5.83 1.64
C SER A 483 -2.54 -5.30 2.22
N GLY A 484 -1.83 -4.43 1.48
CA GLY A 484 -0.56 -3.85 1.89
C GLY A 484 -0.70 -3.05 3.18
N ARG A 485 0.36 -3.11 3.99
CA ARG A 485 0.56 -2.39 5.25
C ARG A 485 1.95 -1.80 5.29
N PHE A 486 2.16 -0.74 6.06
CA PHE A 486 3.52 -0.26 6.34
C PHE A 486 4.13 -0.97 7.55
N ILE A 487 3.54 -0.80 8.74
CA ILE A 487 3.92 -1.42 10.02
C ILE A 487 2.67 -2.00 10.68
N THR A 488 2.76 -3.20 11.25
CA THR A 488 1.66 -3.86 11.99
C THR A 488 2.08 -4.21 13.42
N LEU A 489 1.32 -3.76 14.42
CA LEU A 489 1.69 -3.83 15.84
C LEU A 489 0.51 -4.31 16.72
N GLY A 490 -0.19 -5.35 16.29
CA GLY A 490 -1.39 -5.86 16.99
C GLY A 490 -2.49 -4.81 17.10
N ASN A 491 -2.71 -4.07 16.02
CA ASN A 491 -3.68 -2.99 15.87
C ASN A 491 -5.13 -3.47 16.13
N ILE A 492 -6.08 -2.57 16.36
CA ILE A 492 -7.44 -2.95 16.78
C ILE A 492 -8.21 -3.76 15.73
N GLU A 493 -7.92 -3.61 14.43
CA GLU A 493 -8.50 -4.47 13.39
C GLU A 493 -8.07 -5.93 13.56
N GLN A 494 -6.83 -6.15 14.00
CA GLN A 494 -6.29 -7.48 14.29
C GLN A 494 -7.01 -8.09 15.50
N VAL A 495 -7.31 -7.25 16.50
CA VAL A 495 -8.12 -7.58 17.69
C VAL A 495 -9.52 -8.06 17.32
N ARG A 496 -10.28 -7.22 16.63
CA ARG A 496 -11.66 -7.53 16.21
C ARG A 496 -11.75 -8.76 15.33
N CYS A 497 -10.75 -8.99 14.48
CA CYS A 497 -10.74 -10.15 13.60
C CYS A 497 -10.12 -11.41 14.22
N ALA A 498 -9.76 -11.36 15.52
CA ALA A 498 -9.05 -12.43 16.22
C ALA A 498 -7.76 -12.91 15.53
N ASN A 499 -7.08 -12.00 14.81
CA ASN A 499 -5.92 -12.27 13.94
C ASN A 499 -6.21 -13.30 12.84
N SER A 500 -7.49 -13.46 12.46
CA SER A 500 -7.90 -14.20 11.28
C SER A 500 -7.75 -13.30 10.07
N LEU A 501 -6.73 -13.57 9.27
CA LEU A 501 -6.49 -12.82 8.05
C LEU A 501 -7.59 -13.09 7.00
N ALA A 502 -8.37 -14.17 7.15
CA ALA A 502 -9.50 -14.49 6.29
C ALA A 502 -10.74 -13.60 6.55
N ALA A 503 -10.78 -12.94 7.70
CA ALA A 503 -11.86 -12.01 8.03
C ALA A 503 -11.70 -10.70 7.23
N ALA A 504 -12.81 -10.17 6.73
CA ALA A 504 -12.83 -8.95 5.93
C ALA A 504 -12.24 -7.74 6.67
N ALA A 505 -12.45 -7.68 7.99
CA ALA A 505 -11.91 -6.62 8.84
C ALA A 505 -10.38 -6.49 8.76
N TRP A 506 -9.62 -7.55 8.46
CA TRP A 506 -8.15 -7.45 8.40
C TRP A 506 -7.64 -6.38 7.41
N SER A 507 -8.26 -6.32 6.23
CA SER A 507 -7.88 -5.42 5.14
C SER A 507 -8.83 -4.23 4.98
N LEU A 508 -10.08 -4.37 5.45
CA LEU A 508 -11.13 -3.36 5.26
C LEU A 508 -11.51 -2.59 6.52
N ASP A 509 -11.08 -3.00 7.71
CA ASP A 509 -11.17 -2.14 8.89
C ASP A 509 -9.95 -1.20 8.90
N HIS A 510 -10.22 0.08 8.67
CA HIS A 510 -9.20 1.14 8.59
C HIS A 510 -9.19 2.01 9.86
N SER A 511 -9.86 1.57 10.94
CA SER A 511 -10.02 2.38 12.16
C SER A 511 -8.69 2.70 12.86
N SER A 512 -7.68 1.83 12.76
CA SER A 512 -6.34 2.07 13.31
C SER A 512 -5.59 3.20 12.62
N LEU A 513 -5.81 3.38 11.31
CA LEU A 513 -5.28 4.54 10.59
C LEU A 513 -5.87 5.83 11.15
N VAL A 514 -7.21 5.86 11.30
CA VAL A 514 -7.92 7.01 11.88
C VAL A 514 -7.45 7.30 13.30
N ALA A 515 -7.38 6.28 14.16
CA ALA A 515 -6.93 6.40 15.53
C ALA A 515 -5.48 6.90 15.63
N GLY A 516 -4.59 6.38 14.77
CA GLY A 516 -3.20 6.81 14.71
C GLY A 516 -3.04 8.27 14.26
N ILE A 517 -3.82 8.71 13.26
CA ILE A 517 -3.85 10.11 12.83
C ILE A 517 -4.35 11.01 13.95
N GLU A 518 -5.49 10.69 14.58
CA GLU A 518 -6.04 11.46 15.69
C GLU A 518 -5.04 11.57 16.86
N ALA A 519 -4.37 10.45 17.17
CA ALA A 519 -3.36 10.38 18.19
C ALA A 519 -2.15 11.27 17.88
N LEU A 520 -1.67 11.33 16.63
CA LEU A 520 -0.58 12.21 16.23
C LEU A 520 -0.99 13.70 16.25
N LEU A 521 -2.25 14.00 15.94
CA LEU A 521 -2.80 15.36 15.89
C LEU A 521 -3.29 15.88 17.26
N GLY A 522 -3.18 15.07 18.31
CA GLY A 522 -3.60 15.44 19.66
C GLY A 522 -5.11 15.59 19.80
N VAL A 523 -5.90 15.03 18.87
CA VAL A 523 -7.36 14.97 19.01
C VAL A 523 -7.66 14.13 20.24
N PRO A 524 -8.40 14.65 21.25
CA PRO A 524 -8.90 13.82 22.33
C PRO A 524 -9.77 12.80 21.62
N SER A 525 -9.24 11.59 21.55
CA SER A 525 -10.02 10.49 21.07
C SER A 525 -11.30 10.41 21.90
N ASP A 526 -12.36 9.86 21.33
CA ASP A 526 -13.46 9.26 22.09
C ASP A 526 -12.86 8.48 23.30
N PRO A 527 -13.58 8.18 24.39
CA PRO A 527 -13.04 7.36 25.49
C PRO A 527 -12.44 6.01 25.01
N GLY A 528 -12.63 5.64 23.73
CA GLY A 528 -12.00 4.55 23.01
C GLY A 528 -10.73 4.80 22.16
N GLY A 529 -10.21 6.00 21.88
CA GLY A 529 -8.92 6.11 21.13
C GLY A 529 -7.67 6.03 22.01
N GLY A 530 -7.85 5.72 23.29
CA GLY A 530 -6.84 5.00 24.06
C GLY A 530 -6.76 3.49 23.75
N ARG A 531 -7.67 2.91 22.95
CA ARG A 531 -7.80 1.45 22.70
C ARG A 531 -6.99 0.88 21.55
N ASP A 532 -6.47 1.70 20.65
CA ASP A 532 -5.62 1.16 19.60
C ASP A 532 -4.13 1.12 20.04
N PRO A 533 -3.50 -0.07 20.08
CA PRO A 533 -2.09 -0.20 20.44
C PRO A 533 -1.13 0.54 19.51
N ALA A 534 -1.39 0.55 18.20
CA ALA A 534 -0.55 1.25 17.24
C ALA A 534 -0.65 2.78 17.39
N ALA A 535 -1.84 3.31 17.69
CA ALA A 535 -2.00 4.74 17.98
C ALA A 535 -1.14 5.18 19.17
N TYR A 536 -1.05 4.36 20.23
CA TYR A 536 -0.17 4.65 21.35
C TYR A 536 1.32 4.57 20.98
N LEU A 537 1.73 3.53 20.25
CA LEU A 537 3.11 3.38 19.81
C LEU A 537 3.55 4.51 18.88
N LEU A 538 2.65 5.03 18.04
CA LEU A 538 2.86 6.23 17.25
C LEU A 538 3.11 7.47 18.12
N ARG A 539 2.37 7.63 19.23
CA ARG A 539 2.61 8.74 20.19
C ARG A 539 3.97 8.63 20.85
N VAL A 540 4.38 7.42 21.22
CA VAL A 540 5.72 7.15 21.77
C VAL A 540 6.79 7.51 20.73
N LEU A 541 6.62 7.08 19.49
CA LEU A 541 7.54 7.38 18.39
C LEU A 541 7.64 8.89 18.14
N ALA A 542 6.52 9.60 18.18
CA ALA A 542 6.46 11.05 17.98
C ALA A 542 7.01 11.86 19.15
N ARG A 543 7.28 11.23 20.32
CA ARG A 543 7.68 11.91 21.57
C ARG A 543 6.76 13.09 21.92
N ALA A 544 5.50 13.01 21.52
CA ALA A 544 4.59 14.13 21.62
C ALA A 544 4.14 14.32 23.07
N ASP A 545 4.44 15.49 23.63
CA ASP A 545 3.81 16.01 24.85
C ASP A 545 2.55 16.78 24.42
N PHE A 546 1.37 16.27 24.76
CA PHE A 546 0.09 16.73 24.20
C PHE A 546 -0.53 17.87 25.00
N SER A 547 0.28 18.88 25.32
CA SER A 547 -0.19 20.14 25.90
C SER A 547 -0.68 21.14 24.83
N GLY A 548 -0.51 20.81 23.53
CA GLY A 548 -0.95 21.64 22.40
C GLY A 548 -2.43 21.49 22.02
N THR A 549 -2.97 22.49 21.30
CA THR A 549 -4.36 22.48 20.82
C THR A 549 -4.55 21.41 19.74
N PRO A 550 -5.58 20.55 19.86
CA PRO A 550 -5.88 19.52 18.87
C PRO A 550 -6.13 20.07 17.47
N VAL A 551 -5.54 19.46 16.45
CA VAL A 551 -5.86 19.77 15.04
C VAL A 551 -6.97 18.84 14.57
N ARG A 552 -8.16 19.40 14.31
CA ARG A 552 -9.26 18.69 13.65
C ARG A 552 -9.37 19.18 12.22
N ALA A 553 -9.73 18.29 11.30
CA ALA A 553 -10.17 18.74 9.99
C ALA A 553 -11.39 19.65 10.18
N ALA A 554 -11.37 20.80 9.52
CA ALA A 554 -12.55 21.65 9.47
C ALA A 554 -13.67 20.84 8.80
N SER A 555 -14.84 20.76 9.46
CA SER A 555 -16.02 20.18 8.83
C SER A 555 -16.26 20.94 7.54
N THR A 556 -16.18 20.24 6.40
CA THR A 556 -16.50 20.85 5.12
C THR A 556 -18.02 20.79 4.99
N PRO A 557 -18.74 21.93 5.11
CA PRO A 557 -20.18 21.90 4.96
C PRO A 557 -20.53 21.32 3.59
N PHE A 558 -21.57 20.51 3.55
CA PHE A 558 -22.02 19.95 2.29
C PHE A 558 -22.32 21.07 1.29
N ARG A 559 -21.75 20.95 0.10
CA ARG A 559 -22.03 21.83 -1.02
C ARG A 559 -22.53 20.97 -2.18
N GLN A 560 -23.73 21.26 -2.64
CA GLN A 560 -24.27 20.66 -3.85
C GLN A 560 -23.30 20.90 -5.02
N LEU A 561 -23.09 19.86 -5.81
CA LEU A 561 -22.35 19.94 -7.06
C LEU A 561 -23.35 19.87 -8.19
N GLY A 562 -23.24 20.79 -9.14
CA GLY A 562 -24.19 20.90 -10.24
C GLY A 562 -25.55 21.49 -9.86
N ASP A 563 -26.41 21.58 -10.86
CA ASP A 563 -27.73 22.18 -10.76
C ASP A 563 -28.83 21.11 -10.82
N GLU A 564 -29.95 21.32 -10.14
CA GLU A 564 -31.08 20.37 -10.15
C GLU A 564 -31.65 20.16 -11.56
N SER A 565 -31.47 21.12 -12.49
CA SER A 565 -31.79 20.94 -13.90
C SER A 565 -31.00 19.81 -14.57
N ALA A 566 -29.75 19.54 -14.15
CA ALA A 566 -28.99 18.39 -14.66
C ALA A 566 -29.62 17.07 -14.21
N PHE A 567 -30.18 17.03 -13.00
CA PHE A 567 -30.95 15.89 -12.50
C PHE A 567 -32.26 15.71 -13.27
N ALA A 568 -33.01 16.80 -13.48
CA ALA A 568 -34.25 16.79 -14.24
C ALA A 568 -34.03 16.40 -15.71
N ASP A 569 -33.00 16.94 -16.36
CA ASP A 569 -32.61 16.60 -17.74
C ASP A 569 -32.29 15.11 -17.87
N CYS A 570 -31.44 14.57 -16.99
CA CYS A 570 -31.11 13.15 -17.03
C CYS A 570 -32.36 12.26 -16.85
N SER A 571 -33.29 12.66 -15.97
CA SER A 571 -34.56 11.97 -15.76
C SER A 571 -35.43 12.00 -17.03
N ALA A 572 -35.59 13.18 -17.65
CA ALA A 572 -36.36 13.34 -18.88
C ALA A 572 -35.76 12.53 -20.05
N ARG A 573 -34.43 12.58 -20.20
CA ARG A 573 -33.71 11.81 -21.22
C ARG A 573 -33.84 10.30 -21.02
N HIS A 574 -33.76 9.82 -19.78
CA HIS A 574 -34.01 8.42 -19.47
C HIS A 574 -35.46 8.01 -19.79
N GLY A 575 -36.43 8.88 -19.50
CA GLY A 575 -37.84 8.69 -19.84
C GLY A 575 -38.10 8.57 -21.34
N ALA A 576 -37.41 9.38 -22.14
CA ALA A 576 -37.54 9.43 -23.61
C ALA A 576 -36.67 8.41 -24.37
N ALA A 577 -35.67 7.81 -23.72
CA ALA A 577 -34.74 6.88 -24.36
C ALA A 577 -35.41 5.57 -24.80
N ALA A 578 -34.92 4.99 -25.90
CA ALA A 578 -35.40 3.70 -26.37
C ALA A 578 -35.13 2.62 -25.31
N ALA A 579 -36.00 1.60 -25.24
CA ALA A 579 -35.88 0.54 -24.23
C ALA A 579 -34.50 -0.13 -24.19
N ARG A 580 -33.82 -0.26 -25.35
CA ARG A 580 -32.47 -0.83 -25.46
C ARG A 580 -31.35 0.07 -24.91
N GLN A 581 -31.60 1.35 -24.73
CA GLN A 581 -30.61 2.36 -24.31
C GLN A 581 -30.73 2.73 -22.83
N ARG A 582 -31.70 2.16 -22.11
CA ARG A 582 -31.97 2.53 -20.73
C ARG A 582 -32.13 1.30 -19.85
N TRP A 583 -31.81 1.44 -18.58
CA TRP A 583 -32.03 0.40 -17.58
C TRP A 583 -32.38 1.04 -16.23
N THR A 584 -33.34 0.44 -15.52
CA THR A 584 -33.69 0.87 -14.15
C THR A 584 -33.56 -0.30 -13.18
N THR A 585 -32.77 -0.10 -12.14
CA THR A 585 -32.71 -0.98 -10.97
C THR A 585 -33.29 -0.25 -9.77
N ARG A 586 -34.31 -0.81 -9.11
CA ARG A 586 -34.94 -0.22 -7.92
C ARG A 586 -34.64 -1.06 -6.70
N PHE A 587 -34.08 -0.44 -5.67
CA PHE A 587 -33.86 -1.05 -4.36
C PHE A 587 -34.86 -0.45 -3.37
N THR A 588 -35.87 -1.24 -3.02
CA THR A 588 -36.94 -0.80 -2.10
C THR A 588 -36.59 -1.20 -0.67
N ALA A 589 -36.53 -0.22 0.21
CA ALA A 589 -36.38 -0.42 1.65
C ALA A 589 -37.73 -0.73 2.29
N ALA A 590 -37.71 -1.18 3.54
CA ALA A 590 -38.96 -1.28 4.28
C ALA A 590 -39.55 0.14 4.49
N PRO A 591 -40.87 0.32 4.31
CA PRO A 591 -41.49 1.65 4.28
C PRO A 591 -41.32 2.36 5.63
N PRO A 592 -41.29 3.71 5.63
CA PRO A 592 -41.32 4.48 6.86
C PRO A 592 -42.62 4.22 7.63
N THR A 593 -42.53 4.23 8.95
CA THR A 593 -43.67 4.15 9.88
C THR A 593 -43.50 5.24 10.94
N ALA A 594 -44.47 5.38 11.86
CA ALA A 594 -44.34 6.30 12.99
C ALA A 594 -43.07 6.03 13.85
N GLU A 595 -42.60 4.78 13.88
CA GLU A 595 -41.44 4.33 14.66
C GLU A 595 -40.17 4.14 13.80
N ARG A 596 -40.31 4.16 12.46
CA ARG A 596 -39.21 3.91 11.52
C ARG A 596 -39.07 5.10 10.57
N ALA A 597 -38.02 5.89 10.78
CA ALA A 597 -37.64 6.98 9.91
C ALA A 597 -37.46 6.54 8.45
N GLY A 598 -37.67 7.44 7.49
CA GLY A 598 -37.41 7.16 6.07
C GLY A 598 -35.91 7.18 5.75
N LEU A 599 -35.55 6.74 4.54
CA LEU A 599 -34.14 6.66 4.13
C LEU A 599 -33.43 8.02 4.13
N LEU A 600 -34.16 9.13 3.97
CA LEU A 600 -33.57 10.48 3.86
C LEU A 600 -33.53 11.22 5.20
N THR A 601 -34.12 10.64 6.26
CA THR A 601 -34.12 11.25 7.58
C THR A 601 -32.69 11.34 8.13
N GLY A 602 -32.19 12.56 8.35
CA GLY A 602 -30.81 12.80 8.80
C GLY A 602 -29.75 12.53 7.73
N LEU A 603 -30.13 12.59 6.44
CA LEU A 603 -29.21 12.35 5.34
C LEU A 603 -28.04 13.34 5.34
N GLN A 604 -26.84 12.79 5.27
CA GLN A 604 -25.57 13.46 5.09
C GLN A 604 -25.04 13.15 3.69
N CYS A 605 -24.53 14.17 3.02
CA CYS A 605 -23.92 14.06 1.70
C CYS A 605 -22.46 14.52 1.78
N GLN A 606 -21.53 13.70 1.28
CA GLN A 606 -20.11 14.06 1.25
C GLN A 606 -19.48 13.65 -0.09
N ALA A 607 -18.70 14.57 -0.66
CA ALA A 607 -18.07 14.40 -1.95
C ALA A 607 -16.55 14.56 -1.85
N PHE A 608 -15.84 13.72 -2.60
CA PHE A 608 -14.40 13.83 -2.87
C PHE A 608 -14.22 13.87 -4.38
N PRO A 609 -14.45 15.02 -5.04
CA PRO A 609 -14.59 15.09 -6.50
C PRO A 609 -13.32 14.74 -7.26
N ARG A 610 -12.16 14.84 -6.61
CA ARG A 610 -10.86 14.54 -7.21
C ARG A 610 -10.69 13.03 -7.42
N MET A 611 -10.63 12.28 -6.32
CA MET A 611 -10.64 10.81 -6.39
C MET A 611 -11.93 10.30 -7.06
N GLY A 612 -13.04 11.04 -6.93
CA GLY A 612 -14.32 10.72 -7.55
C GLY A 612 -15.14 9.76 -6.70
N CYS A 613 -15.37 10.13 -5.44
CA CYS A 613 -16.19 9.37 -4.51
C CYS A 613 -17.33 10.26 -3.98
N TYR A 614 -18.55 9.75 -4.01
CA TYR A 614 -19.75 10.46 -3.56
C TYR A 614 -20.54 9.58 -2.62
N VAL A 615 -20.80 10.05 -1.39
CA VAL A 615 -21.37 9.25 -0.32
C VAL A 615 -22.62 9.90 0.24
N PHE A 616 -23.69 9.10 0.30
CA PHE A 616 -24.92 9.38 1.03
C PHE A 616 -24.95 8.52 2.29
N ARG A 617 -25.21 9.13 3.44
CA ARG A 617 -25.34 8.40 4.71
C ARG A 617 -26.53 8.91 5.52
N SER A 618 -27.36 8.00 5.99
CA SER A 618 -28.36 8.23 7.03
C SER A 618 -28.34 7.04 8.00
N PRO A 619 -29.14 7.03 9.08
CA PRO A 619 -29.23 5.87 9.96
C PRO A 619 -29.63 4.57 9.23
N ARG A 620 -30.33 4.66 8.10
CA ARG A 620 -30.85 3.51 7.34
C ARG A 620 -30.20 3.32 5.97
N LEU A 621 -29.45 4.30 5.47
CA LEU A 621 -28.84 4.28 4.14
C LEU A 621 -27.33 4.52 4.23
N TYR A 622 -26.56 3.70 3.53
CA TYR A 622 -25.22 4.04 3.12
C TYR A 622 -25.06 3.72 1.63
N LEU A 623 -24.75 4.73 0.82
CA LEU A 623 -24.53 4.59 -0.61
C LEU A 623 -23.24 5.33 -0.97
N ALA A 624 -22.26 4.61 -1.50
CA ALA A 624 -21.05 5.18 -2.07
C ALA A 624 -21.04 4.99 -3.58
N ILE A 625 -20.63 6.01 -4.32
CA ILE A 625 -20.59 6.03 -5.78
C ILE A 625 -19.19 6.39 -6.26
N ARG A 626 -18.68 5.63 -7.24
CA ARG A 626 -17.41 5.88 -7.91
C ARG A 626 -17.63 6.68 -9.20
N CYS A 627 -17.05 7.86 -9.35
CA CYS A 627 -17.13 8.68 -10.56
C CYS A 627 -16.03 9.76 -10.58
N GLY A 628 -14.91 9.54 -11.27
CA GLY A 628 -13.81 10.53 -11.33
C GLY A 628 -12.54 10.03 -12.01
N GLU A 629 -11.39 10.54 -11.57
CA GLU A 629 -10.08 10.31 -12.22
C GLU A 629 -9.67 8.83 -12.24
N ILE A 630 -8.92 8.39 -13.24
CA ILE A 630 -8.44 6.99 -13.35
C ILE A 630 -7.13 6.76 -12.56
N GLY A 631 -6.67 7.76 -11.80
CA GLY A 631 -5.53 7.64 -10.88
C GLY A 631 -4.15 7.56 -11.53
N ILE A 632 -3.10 7.91 -10.78
CA ILE A 632 -1.69 7.96 -11.22
C ILE A 632 -1.54 8.69 -12.57
N ALA A 633 -2.10 9.89 -12.68
CA ALA A 633 -2.10 10.70 -13.90
C ALA A 633 -2.62 9.94 -15.15
N GLY A 634 -3.68 9.15 -14.96
CA GLY A 634 -4.35 8.40 -16.02
C GLY A 634 -3.74 7.03 -16.34
N LEU A 635 -2.73 6.57 -15.59
CA LEU A 635 -2.19 5.22 -15.75
C LEU A 635 -3.21 4.14 -15.34
N GLY A 636 -3.99 4.40 -14.28
CA GLY A 636 -4.97 3.44 -13.77
C GLY A 636 -4.39 2.10 -13.37
N ALA A 637 -3.23 2.12 -12.70
CA ALA A 637 -2.59 0.91 -12.21
C ALA A 637 -3.48 0.14 -11.22
N HIS A 638 -4.21 0.89 -10.38
CA HIS A 638 -5.07 0.37 -9.32
C HIS A 638 -6.55 0.66 -9.52
N ALA A 639 -6.91 1.28 -10.65
CA ALA A 639 -8.30 1.51 -11.03
C ALA A 639 -8.88 0.30 -11.76
N HIS A 640 -10.20 0.16 -11.69
CA HIS A 640 -10.97 -0.86 -12.40
C HIS A 640 -11.89 -0.18 -13.44
N CYS A 641 -12.64 -0.96 -14.20
CA CYS A 641 -13.73 -0.48 -15.06
C CYS A 641 -15.00 -0.20 -14.23
N ASP A 642 -14.87 0.55 -13.13
CA ASP A 642 -15.87 0.72 -12.07
C ASP A 642 -16.51 2.13 -12.06
N GLN A 643 -16.31 2.92 -13.11
CA GLN A 643 -16.92 4.25 -13.23
C GLN A 643 -18.45 4.16 -13.20
N LEU A 644 -19.05 5.04 -12.41
CA LEU A 644 -20.46 5.06 -12.01
C LEU A 644 -20.88 3.90 -11.09
N GLY A 645 -19.93 3.11 -10.57
CA GLY A 645 -20.18 1.98 -9.69
C GLY A 645 -20.76 2.39 -8.35
N ILE A 646 -21.53 1.50 -7.72
CA ILE A 646 -22.12 1.74 -6.40
C ILE A 646 -21.79 0.63 -5.40
N GLU A 647 -21.63 1.02 -4.14
CA GLU A 647 -21.80 0.13 -2.98
C GLU A 647 -22.99 0.63 -2.16
N LEU A 648 -23.90 -0.28 -1.78
CA LEU A 648 -25.19 0.07 -1.19
C LEU A 648 -25.51 -0.81 0.02
N VAL A 649 -25.82 -0.16 1.14
CA VAL A 649 -26.35 -0.75 2.37
C VAL A 649 -27.68 -0.08 2.70
N ILE A 650 -28.72 -0.87 2.93
CA ILE A 650 -30.04 -0.42 3.36
C ILE A 650 -30.42 -1.23 4.59
N ASP A 651 -30.89 -0.56 5.65
CA ASP A 651 -31.31 -1.20 6.90
C ASP A 651 -30.24 -2.13 7.49
N GLY A 652 -28.97 -1.71 7.43
CA GLY A 652 -27.81 -2.51 7.87
C GLY A 652 -27.44 -3.68 6.96
N ARG A 653 -28.23 -3.98 5.91
CA ARG A 653 -27.99 -5.09 5.00
C ARG A 653 -27.22 -4.63 3.78
N THR A 654 -26.11 -5.33 3.47
CA THR A 654 -25.40 -5.13 2.20
C THR A 654 -26.24 -5.60 1.02
N ILE A 655 -26.58 -4.67 0.13
CA ILE A 655 -27.39 -4.90 -1.07
C ILE A 655 -26.49 -5.04 -2.29
N VAL A 656 -25.58 -4.08 -2.49
CA VAL A 656 -24.56 -4.09 -3.56
C VAL A 656 -23.19 -3.93 -2.94
N ARG A 657 -22.24 -4.76 -3.35
CA ARG A 657 -20.86 -4.75 -2.84
C ARG A 657 -19.89 -5.05 -3.97
N ASP A 658 -18.77 -4.34 -3.96
CA ASP A 658 -17.67 -4.59 -4.86
C ASP A 658 -16.99 -5.95 -4.55
N PRO A 659 -16.68 -6.77 -5.57
CA PRO A 659 -16.06 -8.07 -5.33
C PRO A 659 -14.59 -7.99 -4.87
N GLY A 660 -13.93 -6.83 -4.99
CA GLY A 660 -12.53 -6.62 -4.64
C GLY A 660 -11.58 -6.93 -5.79
N THR A 661 -10.39 -7.45 -5.48
CA THR A 661 -9.29 -7.58 -6.47
C THR A 661 -8.85 -9.00 -6.73
N TYR A 662 -8.98 -9.85 -5.72
CA TYR A 662 -8.40 -11.18 -5.65
C TYR A 662 -6.87 -11.22 -5.80
N ILE A 663 -6.30 -11.15 -7.00
CA ILE A 663 -4.85 -11.33 -7.24
C ILE A 663 -4.35 -10.46 -8.40
N TYR A 664 -3.02 -10.33 -8.52
CA TYR A 664 -2.37 -9.57 -9.59
C TYR A 664 -1.75 -10.44 -10.68
N THR A 665 -0.43 -10.58 -10.63
CA THR A 665 0.43 -11.21 -11.62
C THR A 665 0.30 -12.73 -11.74
N PRO A 666 -0.16 -13.51 -10.74
CA PRO A 666 -0.16 -14.96 -10.85
C PRO A 666 -1.10 -15.49 -11.93
N LEU A 667 -2.26 -14.87 -12.08
CA LEU A 667 -3.33 -15.27 -13.01
C LEU A 667 -3.98 -14.01 -13.60
N PRO A 668 -3.42 -13.43 -14.68
CA PRO A 668 -3.89 -12.19 -15.30
C PRO A 668 -5.38 -12.21 -15.69
N GLU A 669 -5.89 -13.37 -16.11
CA GLU A 669 -7.29 -13.57 -16.46
C GLU A 669 -8.21 -13.44 -15.25
N ARG A 670 -7.78 -13.94 -14.09
CA ARG A 670 -8.51 -13.74 -12.82
C ARG A 670 -8.50 -12.28 -12.44
N ARG A 671 -7.34 -11.61 -12.51
CA ARG A 671 -7.25 -10.18 -12.24
C ARG A 671 -8.19 -9.36 -13.13
N ASN A 672 -8.17 -9.61 -14.44
CA ASN A 672 -9.01 -8.87 -15.38
C ASN A 672 -10.51 -9.17 -15.20
N ALA A 673 -10.88 -10.36 -14.71
CA ALA A 673 -12.26 -10.64 -14.34
C ALA A 673 -12.74 -9.73 -13.20
N TYR A 674 -11.91 -9.43 -12.20
CA TYR A 674 -12.25 -8.49 -11.12
C TYR A 674 -12.19 -7.01 -11.55
N ARG A 675 -11.35 -6.66 -12.54
CA ARG A 675 -11.25 -5.27 -13.08
C ARG A 675 -12.35 -4.93 -14.08
N SER A 676 -13.06 -5.91 -14.62
CA SER A 676 -14.05 -5.75 -15.69
C SER A 676 -15.30 -5.01 -15.20
N ALA A 677 -15.93 -4.24 -16.09
CA ALA A 677 -17.23 -3.64 -15.79
C ALA A 677 -18.31 -4.68 -15.42
N ALA A 678 -18.14 -5.94 -15.82
CA ALA A 678 -19.04 -7.02 -15.45
C ALA A 678 -18.93 -7.43 -13.96
N ALA A 679 -17.84 -7.09 -13.28
CA ALA A 679 -17.64 -7.35 -11.85
C ALA A 679 -18.34 -6.33 -10.95
N HIS A 680 -18.73 -5.17 -11.50
CA HIS A 680 -19.26 -4.04 -10.74
C HIS A 680 -20.70 -3.75 -11.14
N HIS A 681 -21.44 -3.12 -10.23
CA HIS A 681 -22.78 -2.63 -10.55
C HIS A 681 -22.62 -1.29 -11.26
N VAL A 682 -22.41 -1.30 -12.58
CA VAL A 682 -22.15 -0.13 -13.46
C VAL A 682 -23.03 -0.21 -14.71
N PRO A 683 -23.20 0.88 -15.50
CA PRO A 683 -23.78 0.77 -16.82
C PRO A 683 -22.93 -0.13 -17.73
N ARG A 684 -23.56 -1.14 -18.33
CA ARG A 684 -22.87 -2.16 -19.14
C ARG A 684 -23.36 -2.14 -20.58
N VAL A 685 -22.45 -2.30 -21.53
CA VAL A 685 -22.76 -2.48 -22.95
C VAL A 685 -22.40 -3.91 -23.35
N ALA A 686 -23.32 -4.59 -24.04
CA ALA A 686 -23.16 -6.00 -24.40
C ALA A 686 -21.83 -6.27 -25.11
N GLY A 687 -21.04 -7.20 -24.56
CA GLY A 687 -19.77 -7.68 -25.16
C GLY A 687 -18.64 -6.65 -25.22
N ARG A 688 -18.72 -5.56 -24.45
CA ARG A 688 -17.74 -4.46 -24.48
C ARG A 688 -17.30 -4.06 -23.09
N GLU A 689 -16.04 -3.68 -22.97
CA GLU A 689 -15.47 -3.02 -21.80
C GLU A 689 -15.34 -1.51 -22.04
N PRO A 690 -15.43 -0.66 -20.99
CA PRO A 690 -15.22 0.78 -21.09
C PRO A 690 -13.74 1.18 -21.16
N ALA A 691 -12.82 0.22 -21.04
CA ALA A 691 -11.38 0.37 -21.17
C ALA A 691 -10.75 -0.88 -21.80
N ASP A 692 -9.53 -0.74 -22.34
CA ASP A 692 -8.75 -1.84 -22.90
C ASP A 692 -7.98 -2.58 -21.79
N LEU A 693 -8.49 -3.75 -21.39
CA LEU A 693 -7.89 -4.60 -20.35
C LEU A 693 -6.68 -5.41 -20.84
N ASP A 694 -6.40 -5.40 -22.15
CA ASP A 694 -5.29 -6.16 -22.76
C ASP A 694 -3.98 -5.37 -22.82
N ARG A 695 -3.99 -4.06 -22.52
CA ARG A 695 -2.78 -3.22 -22.46
C ARG A 695 -1.78 -3.68 -21.40
N GLY A 696 -2.30 -4.28 -20.34
CA GLY A 696 -1.53 -4.80 -19.22
C GLY A 696 -2.33 -4.81 -17.92
N ILE A 697 -1.88 -5.65 -17.00
CA ILE A 697 -2.54 -5.84 -15.71
C ILE A 697 -2.46 -4.59 -14.79
N PHE A 698 -1.64 -3.58 -15.11
CA PHE A 698 -1.54 -2.32 -14.36
C PHE A 698 -1.60 -1.10 -15.29
N ASP A 699 -2.27 -1.21 -16.42
CA ASP A 699 -2.38 -0.14 -17.42
C ASP A 699 -3.83 -0.02 -17.91
N LEU A 700 -4.49 1.08 -17.57
CA LEU A 700 -5.79 1.49 -18.12
C LEU A 700 -5.69 2.83 -18.87
N ARG A 701 -4.52 3.19 -19.40
CA ARG A 701 -4.37 4.45 -20.13
C ARG A 701 -5.34 4.52 -21.29
N GLY A 702 -6.09 5.62 -21.34
CA GLY A 702 -7.15 5.85 -22.31
C GLY A 702 -8.55 5.46 -21.83
N ALA A 703 -8.69 4.87 -20.63
CA ALA A 703 -9.98 4.72 -19.98
C ALA A 703 -10.63 6.11 -19.73
N ALA A 704 -11.94 6.19 -19.90
CA ALA A 704 -12.67 7.43 -19.66
C ALA A 704 -12.84 7.68 -18.15
N GLU A 705 -12.51 8.89 -17.72
CA GLU A 705 -12.83 9.37 -16.38
C GLU A 705 -14.34 9.60 -16.23
N GLY A 706 -14.82 9.48 -15.00
CA GLY A 706 -16.18 9.83 -14.63
C GLY A 706 -16.33 11.34 -14.41
N GLU A 707 -17.46 11.89 -14.84
CA GLU A 707 -17.85 13.27 -14.60
C GLU A 707 -19.13 13.30 -13.77
N CYS A 708 -19.08 13.91 -12.59
CA CYS A 708 -20.26 14.20 -11.79
C CYS A 708 -20.95 15.47 -12.30
N LEU A 709 -22.19 15.32 -12.78
CA LEU A 709 -23.03 16.42 -13.24
C LEU A 709 -23.94 16.97 -12.14
N TYR A 710 -24.37 16.12 -11.21
CA TYR A 710 -25.14 16.50 -10.04
C TYR A 710 -24.81 15.62 -8.84
N PHE A 711 -24.68 16.22 -7.66
CA PHE A 711 -24.63 15.53 -6.38
C PHE A 711 -25.27 16.41 -5.31
N GLY A 712 -26.41 15.95 -4.77
CA GLY A 712 -27.21 16.70 -3.80
C GLY A 712 -28.35 15.89 -3.20
N PRO A 713 -29.27 16.52 -2.46
CA PRO A 713 -30.33 15.83 -1.73
C PRO A 713 -31.25 14.97 -2.61
N LEU A 714 -31.40 15.30 -3.90
CA LEU A 714 -32.16 14.49 -4.86
C LEU A 714 -31.46 13.16 -5.22
N GLY A 715 -30.14 13.12 -5.04
CA GLY A 715 -29.28 12.00 -5.39
C GLY A 715 -28.08 12.42 -6.24
N PHE A 716 -27.80 11.65 -7.30
CA PHE A 716 -26.57 11.78 -8.09
C PHE A 716 -26.84 11.66 -9.59
N VAL A 717 -26.08 12.39 -10.41
CA VAL A 717 -25.95 12.16 -11.85
C VAL A 717 -24.48 12.19 -12.22
N GLY A 718 -24.01 11.15 -12.89
CA GLY A 718 -22.67 11.09 -13.46
C GLY A 718 -22.66 10.49 -14.87
N ARG A 719 -21.56 10.70 -15.60
CA ARG A 719 -21.37 10.14 -16.95
C ARG A 719 -19.91 9.80 -17.25
N HIS A 720 -19.68 8.94 -18.23
CA HIS A 720 -18.35 8.71 -18.84
C HIS A 720 -18.49 8.29 -20.32
N ARG A 721 -17.40 8.36 -21.10
CA ARG A 721 -17.36 7.98 -22.54
C ARG A 721 -16.62 6.67 -22.82
N GLY A 722 -16.53 5.76 -21.86
CA GLY A 722 -15.73 4.53 -22.01
C GLY A 722 -16.10 3.66 -23.20
N TYR A 723 -17.36 3.74 -23.66
CA TYR A 723 -17.87 2.99 -24.81
C TYR A 723 -17.88 3.78 -26.13
N GLY A 724 -17.19 4.93 -26.19
CA GLY A 724 -17.14 5.80 -27.38
C GLY A 724 -18.34 6.74 -27.55
N ALA A 725 -19.37 6.61 -26.71
CA ALA A 725 -20.46 7.57 -26.55
C ALA A 725 -20.73 7.77 -25.05
N TRP A 726 -21.47 8.82 -24.68
CA TRP A 726 -21.79 9.04 -23.27
C TRP A 726 -22.71 7.94 -22.75
N VAL A 727 -22.36 7.44 -21.57
CA VAL A 727 -23.25 6.66 -20.72
C VAL A 727 -23.39 7.41 -19.41
N TYR A 728 -24.62 7.49 -18.94
CA TYR A 728 -25.08 8.23 -17.78
C TYR A 728 -25.61 7.26 -16.74
N ARG A 729 -25.44 7.63 -15.48
CA ARG A 729 -26.15 7.04 -14.35
C ARG A 729 -26.77 8.15 -13.52
N GLN A 730 -28.07 8.05 -13.29
CA GLN A 730 -28.76 8.79 -12.26
C GLN A 730 -29.07 7.85 -11.10
N VAL A 731 -28.76 8.27 -9.88
CA VAL A 731 -29.28 7.64 -8.66
C VAL A 731 -30.26 8.61 -8.02
N ALA A 732 -31.53 8.24 -7.98
CA ALA A 732 -32.60 9.02 -7.38
C ALA A 732 -32.95 8.45 -6.00
N LEU A 733 -33.02 9.32 -5.00
CA LEU A 733 -33.30 8.95 -3.61
C LEU A 733 -34.72 9.35 -3.23
N SER A 734 -35.43 8.47 -2.51
CA SER A 734 -36.71 8.75 -1.88
C SER A 734 -36.73 8.22 -0.45
N GLU A 735 -37.80 8.48 0.30
CA GLU A 735 -37.94 7.97 1.67
C GLU A 735 -38.03 6.43 1.75
N SER A 736 -38.32 5.75 0.63
CA SER A 736 -38.53 4.30 0.57
C SER A 736 -37.63 3.58 -0.44
N ASP A 737 -37.01 4.29 -1.37
CA ASP A 737 -36.33 3.67 -2.51
C ASP A 737 -35.00 4.36 -2.86
N VAL A 738 -34.09 3.55 -3.39
CA VAL A 738 -32.95 4.00 -4.19
C VAL A 738 -33.18 3.50 -5.62
N ALA A 739 -33.41 4.41 -6.56
CA ALA A 739 -33.62 4.07 -7.96
C ALA A 739 -32.37 4.44 -8.78
N VAL A 740 -31.79 3.46 -9.46
CA VAL A 740 -30.63 3.62 -10.34
C VAL A 740 -31.12 3.56 -11.79
N ASN A 741 -30.99 4.67 -12.51
CA ASN A 741 -31.42 4.84 -13.89
C ASN A 741 -30.19 5.05 -14.78
N ASP A 742 -29.88 4.06 -15.60
CA ASP A 742 -28.77 4.10 -16.55
C ASP A 742 -29.28 4.46 -17.94
N LEU A 743 -28.53 5.30 -18.65
CA LEU A 743 -28.87 5.80 -19.98
C LEU A 743 -27.63 5.82 -20.86
N ALA A 744 -27.74 5.33 -22.10
CA ALA A 744 -26.68 5.41 -23.09
C ALA A 744 -27.11 6.21 -24.32
N GLU A 745 -26.18 7.01 -24.87
CA GLU A 745 -26.37 7.74 -26.12
C GLU A 745 -26.06 6.89 -27.37
N GLY A 746 -26.48 7.39 -28.53
CA GLY A 746 -26.13 6.82 -29.83
C GLY A 746 -26.74 5.44 -30.05
N ASN A 747 -25.97 4.49 -30.58
CA ASN A 747 -26.47 3.13 -30.87
C ASN A 747 -26.08 2.11 -29.79
N LEU A 748 -25.68 2.57 -28.60
CA LEU A 748 -25.30 1.67 -27.51
C LEU A 748 -26.54 0.92 -26.99
N VAL A 749 -26.33 -0.35 -26.65
CA VAL A 749 -27.34 -1.21 -26.04
C VAL A 749 -26.90 -1.54 -24.63
N LEU A 750 -27.67 -1.08 -23.65
CA LEU A 750 -27.44 -1.37 -22.25
C LEU A 750 -27.89 -2.80 -21.91
N THR A 751 -27.16 -3.44 -21.02
CA THR A 751 -27.49 -4.75 -20.45
C THR A 751 -27.68 -4.64 -18.95
N ASP A 752 -28.20 -5.72 -18.35
CA ASP A 752 -28.35 -5.84 -16.90
C ASP A 752 -27.06 -5.43 -16.15
N PRO A 753 -27.12 -4.40 -15.28
CA PRO A 753 -26.00 -3.93 -14.49
C PRO A 753 -25.71 -4.84 -13.29
N THR A 754 -26.49 -5.90 -13.07
CA THR A 754 -26.22 -6.88 -12.01
C THR A 754 -24.82 -7.50 -12.21
N PRO A 755 -23.92 -7.38 -11.20
CA PRO A 755 -22.58 -7.96 -11.28
C PRO A 755 -22.61 -9.47 -11.53
N VAL A 756 -21.62 -9.96 -12.27
CA VAL A 756 -21.37 -11.40 -12.37
C VAL A 756 -20.99 -11.94 -10.99
N GLY A 757 -21.45 -13.15 -10.65
CA GLY A 757 -21.23 -13.80 -9.35
C GLY A 757 -19.78 -14.24 -9.10
N LEU A 758 -18.85 -13.29 -9.04
CA LEU A 758 -17.49 -13.52 -8.58
C LEU A 758 -17.47 -13.73 -7.06
N PRO A 759 -16.63 -14.65 -6.53
CA PRO A 759 -16.44 -14.76 -5.10
C PRO A 759 -15.91 -13.45 -4.52
N PHE A 760 -16.40 -13.08 -3.35
CA PHE A 760 -15.93 -11.87 -2.69
C PHE A 760 -14.49 -12.05 -2.20
N SER A 761 -13.61 -11.13 -2.59
CA SER A 761 -12.24 -11.04 -2.15
C SER A 761 -12.12 -9.92 -1.12
N PRO A 762 -12.10 -10.21 0.19
CA PRO A 762 -11.89 -9.19 1.21
C PRO A 762 -10.47 -8.60 1.20
N GLY A 763 -9.51 -9.29 0.59
CA GLY A 763 -8.10 -8.94 0.59
C GLY A 763 -7.31 -9.86 -0.34
N TYR A 764 -6.05 -9.52 -0.59
CA TYR A 764 -5.26 -10.15 -1.63
C TYR A 764 -5.07 -11.65 -1.41
N GLY A 765 -5.33 -12.42 -2.46
CA GLY A 765 -5.26 -13.87 -2.54
C GLY A 765 -6.36 -14.61 -1.77
N ARG A 766 -7.36 -13.91 -1.23
CA ARG A 766 -8.44 -14.51 -0.42
C ARG A 766 -9.76 -14.48 -1.17
N LEU A 767 -10.55 -15.54 -0.97
CA LEU A 767 -11.92 -15.63 -1.45
C LEU A 767 -12.79 -16.10 -0.27
N GLN A 768 -13.91 -15.43 -0.05
CA GLN A 768 -14.95 -15.93 0.84
C GLN A 768 -15.92 -16.80 0.04
N SER A 769 -16.15 -18.03 0.51
CA SER A 769 -17.16 -18.90 -0.08
C SER A 769 -18.53 -18.24 -0.02
N PRO A 770 -19.37 -18.38 -1.06
CA PRO A 770 -20.74 -17.88 -1.06
C PRO A 770 -21.61 -18.46 0.08
N ASP A 771 -21.21 -19.60 0.67
CA ASP A 771 -21.92 -20.31 1.74
C ASP A 771 -21.49 -19.94 3.18
N MET A 772 -20.55 -19.00 3.36
CA MET A 772 -20.22 -18.51 4.70
C MET A 772 -21.35 -17.59 5.18
N PRO A 773 -21.89 -17.78 6.42
CA PRO A 773 -22.90 -16.88 6.94
C PRO A 773 -22.36 -15.46 6.90
N ARG A 774 -23.14 -14.54 6.30
CA ARG A 774 -22.89 -13.11 6.42
C ARG A 774 -22.71 -12.85 7.91
N SER A 775 -21.55 -12.32 8.32
CA SER A 775 -21.29 -12.00 9.73
C SER A 775 -22.48 -11.21 10.28
N PRO A 776 -22.92 -11.52 11.51
CA PRO A 776 -24.15 -10.99 12.09
C PRO A 776 -24.20 -9.47 12.12
#